data_AF-A0AAQ5WYK2-F1
#
_entry.id   AF-A0AAQ5WYK2-F1
#
_cell.length_a   1.000
_cell.length_b   1.000
_cell.length_c   1.000
_cell.angle_alpha   90.00
_cell.angle_beta   90.00
_cell.angle_gamma   90.00
#
_symmetry.space_group_name_H-M   'P 1'
#
loop_
_entity.id
_entity.type
_entity.pdbx_description
1 polymer ?
#
loop_
_entity_poly.entity_id
_entity_poly.type
_entity_poly.pdbx_seq_one_letter_code
_entity_poly.pdbx_strand_id
1 'polypeptide(L)'
;AAQPYCKDEVLQQRVAALEQERAEFIKLKQQLEAEFNQKRAKFKELYLSKEEELKRQTAALEGAQTELSSVQTQLAQARAEIETIKAVATVSENTKQEAIDQVRSQWQEEVASLQAIMKDTVCEYEVQFHQRLEQERAQWNQYREAVERELGDLRRRLTEGQEEENLEDEMKKAQEDAEKLRSVVMPMEQEIAVLKAKLTTAEERVKELEASKVKELNHVLEAEKSCRTDLEMYVAVLNTQKSVLQEDAEKLRKELHEVCHKLELERQQHNQLKHTWQRANDQFLESQRLLMRDMQRIESVLSSEQLRQVEEMKKKDQEEDEKERLSQVKDLHDDDGGDNTEPLEDLLLGLSVEEPHANHSAHGSMHSLDTEVVAGGPSDPYKDNLRRVQSTDSLGSSLSAQQGLGGHNHKAKSASHLDESDFGPLVGADCGVTDSSFGETSSISSIKLTASHFLLTKDQEKAIKAMTPEQEETASLLSSISHAPDTAYLPPAGYRLVSDSEWNLLQQEVKNAGRKLGRRCDMCSNYEKQLQAIQGQEAETRDQVKKLQVMLRQANDQMERAMAEKQTLEDSVKVSNEETTAKVSALMQRVQESETLLGALQQAFGEAKRNTQEQMAVLVKSREQVADELSRLQRDNESLQGKHRLHVELQQQEDFQMPNTELQGLVLRLREDMVALLTSADHMEEKLKAEILFLKEQIQAEQCLKENLEDTLQLEIEGCKEEIASFSSLKMELERIKAEKEQLESSLAEKTDTLESIQGLRISLEQQLKELTTAKVCVCQVLDERDKAQRLQTELDVSEQVQKDFVKLSQTLQVQLERIRQADSLDRIKIILNDTNLTDINQLPET
;
A
#
# COMPACT_ATOMS: atom_id res chain seq x y z
N ALA A 1 -33.79 31.91 144.62
CA ALA A 1 -34.63 31.64 143.43
C ALA A 1 -34.24 32.63 142.33
N ALA A 2 -33.52 32.16 141.30
CA ALA A 2 -33.41 32.76 139.96
C ALA A 2 -32.48 31.87 139.08
N GLN A 3 -33.11 30.94 138.37
CA GLN A 3 -32.75 30.29 137.09
C GLN A 3 -31.31 29.81 136.80
N PRO A 4 -31.08 28.47 136.80
CA PRO A 4 -29.97 27.82 136.10
C PRO A 4 -30.16 27.72 134.56
N TYR A 5 -31.34 28.05 134.03
CA TYR A 5 -31.72 27.79 132.62
C TYR A 5 -31.01 28.68 131.58
N CYS A 6 -30.52 29.87 131.95
CA CYS A 6 -29.98 30.82 130.97
C CYS A 6 -28.53 30.51 130.52
N LYS A 7 -27.77 29.73 131.29
CA LYS A 7 -26.40 29.32 130.90
C LYS A 7 -26.39 28.13 129.94
N ASP A 8 -27.36 27.22 130.07
CA ASP A 8 -27.49 26.06 129.18
C ASP A 8 -27.94 26.46 127.78
N GLU A 9 -28.83 27.45 127.63
CA GLU A 9 -29.27 27.94 126.31
C GLU A 9 -28.13 28.62 125.53
N VAL A 10 -27.28 29.41 126.19
CA VAL A 10 -26.12 30.06 125.55
C VAL A 10 -25.06 29.04 125.13
N LEU A 11 -24.84 28.01 125.95
CA LEU A 11 -23.95 26.89 125.59
C LEU A 11 -24.53 26.06 124.44
N GLN A 12 -25.83 25.78 124.43
CA GLN A 12 -26.50 25.09 123.32
C GLN A 12 -26.45 25.89 122.02
N GLN A 13 -26.63 27.21 122.06
CA GLN A 13 -26.46 28.07 120.88
C GLN A 13 -25.01 28.07 120.37
N ARG A 14 -24.02 28.07 121.27
CA ARG A 14 -22.60 28.01 120.88
C ARG A 14 -22.23 26.66 120.29
N VAL A 15 -22.76 25.56 120.84
CA VAL A 15 -22.58 24.20 120.30
C VAL A 15 -23.24 24.09 118.92
N ALA A 16 -24.47 24.60 118.75
CA ALA A 16 -25.16 24.61 117.47
C ALA A 16 -24.41 25.44 116.40
N ALA A 17 -23.84 26.59 116.79
CA ALA A 17 -23.02 27.41 115.89
C ALA A 17 -21.72 26.68 115.48
N LEU A 18 -21.04 26.00 116.41
CA LEU A 18 -19.85 25.20 116.11
C LEU A 18 -20.18 23.96 115.28
N GLU A 19 -21.35 23.35 115.48
CA GLU A 19 -21.85 22.24 114.65
C GLU A 19 -22.18 22.72 113.23
N GLN A 20 -22.72 23.93 113.08
CA GLN A 20 -22.95 24.55 111.78
C GLN A 20 -21.63 24.87 111.08
N GLU A 21 -20.66 25.50 111.75
CA GLU A 21 -19.32 25.75 111.20
C GLU A 21 -18.63 24.43 110.80
N ARG A 22 -18.75 23.38 111.64
CA ARG A 22 -18.21 22.05 111.31
C ARG A 22 -18.90 21.45 110.09
N ALA A 23 -20.22 21.60 109.95
CA ALA A 23 -20.95 21.13 108.78
C ALA A 23 -20.58 21.91 107.51
N GLU A 24 -20.37 23.21 107.61
CA GLU A 24 -19.89 24.07 106.52
C GLU A 24 -18.45 23.70 106.11
N PHE A 25 -17.55 23.45 107.07
CA PHE A 25 -16.20 22.94 106.80
C PHE A 25 -16.21 21.57 106.12
N ILE A 26 -17.10 20.66 106.52
CA ILE A 26 -17.24 19.35 105.88
C ILE A 26 -17.74 19.51 104.44
N LYS A 27 -18.71 20.38 104.19
CA LYS A 27 -19.21 20.68 102.83
C LYS A 27 -18.11 21.28 101.95
N LEU A 28 -17.34 22.25 102.47
CA LEU A 28 -16.23 22.86 101.74
C LEU A 28 -15.14 21.83 101.42
N LYS A 29 -14.79 20.97 102.38
CA LYS A 29 -13.85 19.86 102.17
C LYS A 29 -14.34 18.91 101.07
N GLN A 30 -15.61 18.53 101.10
CA GLN A 30 -16.21 17.66 100.06
C GLN A 30 -16.20 18.33 98.68
N GLN A 31 -16.46 19.64 98.60
CA GLN A 31 -16.36 20.40 97.35
C GLN A 31 -14.93 20.40 96.80
N LEU A 32 -13.93 20.68 97.63
CA LEU A 32 -12.52 20.66 97.22
C LEU A 32 -12.06 19.26 96.81
N GLU A 33 -12.50 18.21 97.51
CA GLU A 33 -12.23 16.81 97.12
C GLU A 33 -12.88 16.46 95.77
N ALA A 34 -14.11 16.92 95.52
CA ALA A 34 -14.79 16.73 94.25
C ALA A 34 -14.08 17.47 93.10
N GLU A 35 -13.68 18.72 93.31
CA GLU A 35 -12.91 19.51 92.33
C GLU A 35 -11.55 18.88 92.03
N PHE A 36 -10.85 18.38 93.06
CA PHE A 36 -9.58 17.70 92.89
C PHE A 36 -9.74 16.41 92.07
N ASN A 37 -10.76 15.61 92.38
CA ASN A 37 -11.07 14.39 91.63
C ASN A 37 -11.46 14.69 90.17
N GLN A 38 -12.21 15.76 89.93
CA GLN A 38 -12.54 16.21 88.58
C GLN A 38 -11.30 16.66 87.80
N LYS A 39 -10.41 17.45 88.42
CA LYS A 39 -9.13 17.87 87.81
C LYS A 39 -8.26 16.64 87.50
N ARG A 40 -8.15 15.70 88.44
CA ARG A 40 -7.41 14.44 88.23
C ARG A 40 -7.99 13.60 87.08
N ALA A 41 -9.31 13.51 86.96
CA ALA A 41 -9.96 12.80 85.86
C ALA A 41 -9.63 13.45 84.50
N LYS A 42 -9.74 14.78 84.41
CA LYS A 42 -9.37 15.54 83.19
C LYS A 42 -7.90 15.36 82.81
N PHE A 43 -6.98 15.39 83.78
CA PHE A 43 -5.56 15.14 83.50
C PHE A 43 -5.31 13.71 83.01
N LYS A 44 -5.99 12.72 83.59
CA LYS A 44 -5.89 11.33 83.14
C LYS A 44 -6.39 11.16 81.72
N GLU A 45 -7.51 11.79 81.38
CA GLU A 45 -8.07 11.78 80.02
C GLU A 45 -7.13 12.46 79.01
N LEU A 46 -6.58 13.63 79.35
CA LEU A 46 -5.59 14.32 78.51
C LEU A 46 -4.33 13.48 78.29
N TYR A 47 -3.84 12.80 79.34
CA TYR A 47 -2.66 11.94 79.23
C TYR A 47 -2.93 10.74 78.31
N LEU A 48 -4.07 10.07 78.45
CA LEU A 48 -4.45 8.96 77.58
C LEU A 48 -4.61 9.41 76.12
N SER A 49 -5.25 10.55 75.89
CA SER A 49 -5.37 11.15 74.56
C SER A 49 -4.00 11.44 73.94
N LYS A 50 -3.05 11.97 74.73
CA LYS A 50 -1.68 12.20 74.26
C LYS A 50 -0.89 10.91 74.05
N GLU A 51 -1.14 9.87 74.84
CA GLU A 51 -0.53 8.55 74.64
C GLU A 51 -1.03 7.89 73.35
N GLU A 52 -2.32 8.01 73.05
CA GLU A 52 -2.93 7.54 71.79
C GLU A 52 -2.42 8.33 70.59
N GLU A 53 -2.30 9.66 70.72
CA GLU A 53 -1.69 10.51 69.69
C GLU A 53 -0.25 10.08 69.39
N LEU A 54 0.54 9.83 70.43
CA LEU A 54 1.93 9.41 70.28
C LEU A 54 2.02 8.04 69.61
N LYS A 55 1.12 7.10 69.94
CA LYS A 55 1.02 5.81 69.25
C LYS A 55 0.67 5.96 67.77
N ARG A 56 -0.26 6.85 67.42
CA ARG A 56 -0.60 7.14 66.02
C ARG A 56 0.58 7.75 65.27
N GLN A 57 1.31 8.67 65.89
CA GLN A 57 2.51 9.27 65.29
C GLN A 57 3.62 8.24 65.09
N THR A 58 3.86 7.34 66.06
CA THR A 58 4.84 6.26 65.90
C THR A 58 4.46 5.31 64.77
N ALA A 59 3.17 4.92 64.67
CA ALA A 59 2.70 4.07 63.57
C ALA A 59 2.82 4.76 62.20
N ALA A 60 2.55 6.06 62.13
CA ALA A 60 2.75 6.85 60.92
C ALA A 60 4.23 6.95 60.53
N LEU A 61 5.13 7.12 61.50
CA LEU A 61 6.57 7.13 61.28
C LEU A 61 7.06 5.77 60.77
N GLU A 62 6.60 4.67 61.36
CA GLU A 62 6.93 3.31 60.89
C GLU A 62 6.41 3.08 59.46
N GLY A 63 5.19 3.52 59.15
CA GLY A 63 4.64 3.50 57.80
C GLY A 63 5.54 4.24 56.81
N ALA A 64 5.87 5.50 57.09
CA ALA A 64 6.77 6.29 56.26
C ALA A 64 8.17 5.67 56.11
N GLN A 65 8.71 5.04 57.16
CA GLN A 65 9.98 4.32 57.12
C GLN A 65 9.93 3.12 56.17
N THR A 66 8.83 2.37 56.18
CA THR A 66 8.63 1.23 55.25
C THR A 66 8.49 1.70 53.81
N GLU A 67 7.75 2.78 53.57
CA GLU A 67 7.62 3.39 52.24
C GLU A 67 8.96 3.89 51.72
N LEU A 68 9.74 4.58 52.55
CA LEU A 68 11.09 5.02 52.20
C LEU A 68 12.00 3.83 51.83
N SER A 69 11.93 2.73 52.57
CA SER A 69 12.71 1.52 52.29
C SER A 69 12.30 0.85 50.96
N SER A 70 11.00 0.86 50.64
CA SER A 70 10.47 0.36 49.38
C SER A 70 10.96 1.21 48.20
N VAL A 71 10.84 2.54 48.31
CA VAL A 71 11.30 3.48 47.29
C VAL A 71 12.83 3.39 47.09
N GLN A 72 13.61 3.24 48.15
CA GLN A 72 15.05 3.00 48.04
C GLN A 72 15.38 1.71 47.28
N THR A 73 14.61 0.65 47.51
CA THR A 73 14.78 -0.63 46.80
C THR A 73 14.43 -0.48 45.32
N GLN A 74 13.34 0.19 44.99
CA GLN A 74 12.95 0.49 43.60
C GLN A 74 14.00 1.35 42.89
N LEU A 75 14.56 2.36 43.58
CA LEU A 75 15.64 3.18 43.06
C LEU A 75 16.89 2.34 42.75
N ALA A 76 17.26 1.41 43.65
CA ALA A 76 18.40 0.53 43.44
C ALA A 76 18.19 -0.40 42.23
N GLN A 77 16.97 -0.93 42.08
CA GLN A 77 16.60 -1.76 40.93
C GLN A 77 16.64 -0.98 39.61
N ALA A 78 16.02 0.21 39.56
CA ALA A 78 16.04 1.07 38.38
C ALA A 78 17.48 1.47 37.99
N ARG A 79 18.37 1.71 38.97
CA ARG A 79 19.79 1.95 38.70
C ARG A 79 20.48 0.74 38.06
N ALA A 80 20.20 -0.47 38.52
CA ALA A 80 20.77 -1.69 37.94
C ALA A 80 20.27 -1.94 36.50
N GLU A 81 18.99 -1.66 36.24
CA GLU A 81 18.40 -1.73 34.90
C GLU A 81 19.03 -0.72 33.94
N ILE A 82 19.25 0.53 34.39
CA ILE A 82 19.96 1.55 33.60
C ILE A 82 21.38 1.10 33.25
N GLU A 83 22.14 0.54 34.19
CA GLU A 83 23.49 0.03 33.91
C GLU A 83 23.48 -1.13 32.92
N THR A 84 22.47 -2.01 33.00
CA THR A 84 22.28 -3.11 32.04
C THR A 84 21.97 -2.58 30.64
N ILE A 85 21.07 -1.59 30.53
CA ILE A 85 20.73 -0.94 29.26
C ILE A 85 21.95 -0.24 28.66
N LYS A 86 22.76 0.45 29.47
CA LYS A 86 24.01 1.08 29.01
C LYS A 86 24.99 0.05 28.46
N ALA A 87 25.14 -1.10 29.12
CA ALA A 87 26.00 -2.17 28.64
C ALA A 87 25.51 -2.70 27.27
N VAL A 88 24.21 -2.96 27.13
CA VAL A 88 23.61 -3.43 25.86
C VAL A 88 23.75 -2.38 24.76
N ALA A 89 23.51 -1.11 25.05
CA ALA A 89 23.68 -0.02 24.09
C ALA A 89 25.13 0.09 23.61
N THR A 90 26.11 -0.04 24.52
CA THR A 90 27.54 -0.01 24.18
C THR A 90 27.91 -1.19 23.28
N VAL A 91 27.43 -2.40 23.59
CA VAL A 91 27.66 -3.57 22.73
C VAL A 91 27.01 -3.38 21.36
N SER A 92 25.77 -2.88 21.30
CA SER A 92 25.07 -2.63 20.03
C SER A 92 25.79 -1.59 19.17
N GLU A 93 26.30 -0.52 19.77
CA GLU A 93 27.07 0.50 19.06
C GLU A 93 28.38 -0.08 18.51
N ASN A 94 29.10 -0.87 19.32
CA ASN A 94 30.32 -1.54 18.86
C ASN A 94 30.03 -2.51 17.70
N THR A 95 28.95 -3.30 17.76
CA THR A 95 28.57 -4.20 16.67
C THR A 95 28.20 -3.45 15.39
N LYS A 96 27.51 -2.30 15.49
CA LYS A 96 27.24 -1.44 14.34
C LYS A 96 28.52 -0.87 13.75
N GLN A 97 29.43 -0.41 14.60
CA GLN A 97 30.72 0.13 14.18
C GLN A 97 31.56 -0.94 13.47
N GLU A 98 31.62 -2.15 14.02
CA GLU A 98 32.27 -3.31 13.40
C GLU A 98 31.66 -3.66 12.03
N ALA A 99 30.33 -3.65 11.91
CA ALA A 99 29.66 -3.90 10.63
C ALA A 99 29.97 -2.80 9.58
N ILE A 100 30.00 -1.54 10.00
CA ILE A 100 30.39 -0.42 9.14
C ILE A 100 31.85 -0.57 8.69
N ASP A 101 32.74 -0.91 9.60
CA ASP A 101 34.17 -1.07 9.30
C ASP A 101 34.42 -2.30 8.42
N GLN A 102 33.63 -3.37 8.57
CA GLN A 102 33.66 -4.52 7.67
C GLN A 102 33.24 -4.15 6.25
N VAL A 103 32.13 -3.41 6.09
CA VAL A 103 31.68 -2.92 4.78
C VAL A 103 32.72 -1.98 4.16
N ARG A 104 33.34 -1.10 4.97
CA ARG A 104 34.44 -0.24 4.50
C ARG A 104 35.66 -1.03 4.04
N SER A 105 36.05 -2.08 4.78
CA SER A 105 37.16 -2.97 4.39
C SER A 105 36.85 -3.66 3.07
N GLN A 106 35.66 -4.24 2.94
CA GLN A 106 35.22 -4.88 1.69
C GLN A 106 35.27 -3.90 0.51
N TRP A 107 34.75 -2.67 0.69
CA TRP A 107 34.80 -1.66 -0.37
C TRP A 107 36.24 -1.28 -0.75
N GLN A 108 37.14 -1.16 0.23
CA GLN A 108 38.55 -0.89 -0.01
C GLN A 108 39.25 -2.04 -0.75
N GLU A 109 38.94 -3.28 -0.37
CA GLU A 109 39.45 -4.50 -1.02
C GLU A 109 38.96 -4.61 -2.47
N GLU A 110 37.68 -4.35 -2.73
CA GLU A 110 37.12 -4.35 -4.09
C GLU A 110 37.74 -3.24 -4.96
N VAL A 111 37.92 -2.03 -4.41
CA VAL A 111 38.62 -0.95 -5.13
C VAL A 111 40.07 -1.32 -5.41
N ALA A 112 40.79 -1.90 -4.46
CA ALA A 112 42.18 -2.34 -4.65
C ALA A 112 42.28 -3.47 -5.69
N SER A 113 41.34 -4.42 -5.66
CA SER A 113 41.22 -5.50 -6.63
C SER A 113 40.97 -4.97 -8.05
N LEU A 114 40.00 -4.07 -8.22
CA LEU A 114 39.73 -3.44 -9.51
C LEU A 114 40.91 -2.61 -10.02
N GLN A 115 41.60 -1.89 -9.12
CA GLN A 115 42.81 -1.16 -9.48
C GLN A 115 43.94 -2.11 -9.91
N ALA A 116 44.08 -3.27 -9.28
CA ALA A 116 45.07 -4.29 -9.64
C ALA A 116 44.75 -4.89 -11.01
N ILE A 117 43.50 -5.32 -11.26
CA ILE A 117 43.06 -5.85 -12.55
C ILE A 117 43.29 -4.81 -13.66
N MET A 118 42.91 -3.55 -13.42
CA MET A 118 43.11 -2.49 -14.40
C MET A 118 44.60 -2.26 -14.67
N LYS A 119 45.45 -2.27 -13.64
CA LYS A 119 46.90 -2.17 -13.81
C LYS A 119 47.48 -3.36 -14.59
N ASP A 120 47.01 -4.56 -14.32
CA ASP A 120 47.47 -5.77 -15.01
C ASP A 120 47.04 -5.75 -16.48
N THR A 121 45.80 -5.34 -16.79
CA THR A 121 45.34 -5.20 -18.18
C THR A 121 46.17 -4.16 -18.94
N VAL A 122 46.52 -3.03 -18.32
CA VAL A 122 47.41 -2.03 -18.92
C VAL A 122 48.80 -2.62 -19.16
N CYS A 123 49.38 -3.32 -18.18
CA CYS A 123 50.67 -4.00 -18.34
C CYS A 123 50.62 -5.04 -19.48
N GLU A 124 49.54 -5.81 -19.60
CA GLU A 124 49.35 -6.79 -20.67
C GLU A 124 49.28 -6.11 -22.05
N TYR A 125 48.54 -5.01 -22.18
CA TYR A 125 48.51 -4.22 -23.41
C TYR A 125 49.88 -3.66 -23.77
N GLU A 126 50.62 -3.14 -22.78
CA GLU A 126 51.99 -2.67 -22.99
C GLU A 126 52.89 -3.80 -23.48
N VAL A 127 52.85 -4.98 -22.85
CA VAL A 127 53.65 -6.14 -23.26
C VAL A 127 53.27 -6.60 -24.67
N GLN A 128 51.98 -6.70 -24.99
CA GLN A 128 51.51 -7.06 -26.33
C GLN A 128 51.97 -6.05 -27.39
N PHE A 129 51.93 -4.76 -27.08
CA PHE A 129 52.41 -3.71 -27.96
C PHE A 129 53.93 -3.83 -28.20
N HIS A 130 54.71 -4.06 -27.13
CA HIS A 130 56.15 -4.29 -27.24
C HIS A 130 56.47 -5.54 -28.07
N GLN A 131 55.76 -6.65 -27.85
CA GLN A 131 55.94 -7.87 -28.64
C GLN A 131 55.65 -7.65 -30.13
N ARG A 132 54.59 -6.91 -30.49
CA ARG A 132 54.31 -6.57 -31.90
C ARG A 132 55.43 -5.73 -32.51
N LEU A 133 55.94 -4.75 -31.78
CA LEU A 133 57.07 -3.93 -32.21
C LEU A 133 58.35 -4.76 -32.39
N GLU A 134 58.62 -5.72 -31.51
CA GLU A 134 59.75 -6.63 -31.63
C GLU A 134 59.60 -7.58 -32.82
N GLN A 135 58.39 -8.09 -33.07
CA GLN A 135 58.08 -8.91 -34.25
C GLN A 135 58.32 -8.14 -35.54
N GLU A 136 57.84 -6.89 -35.64
CA GLU A 136 58.10 -6.04 -36.80
C GLU A 136 59.61 -5.79 -36.97
N ARG A 137 60.34 -5.48 -35.89
CA ARG A 137 61.80 -5.32 -35.93
C ARG A 137 62.51 -6.59 -36.41
N ALA A 138 62.09 -7.76 -35.94
CA ALA A 138 62.63 -9.05 -36.34
C ALA A 138 62.35 -9.32 -37.82
N GLN A 139 61.14 -9.04 -38.31
CA GLN A 139 60.79 -9.15 -39.73
C GLN A 139 61.65 -8.23 -40.60
N TRP A 140 61.84 -6.98 -40.18
CA TRP A 140 62.72 -6.04 -40.87
C TRP A 140 64.19 -6.49 -40.87
N ASN A 141 64.67 -7.05 -39.77
CA ASN A 141 66.02 -7.62 -39.69
C ASN A 141 66.17 -8.84 -40.59
N GLN A 142 65.20 -9.76 -40.60
CA GLN A 142 65.20 -10.93 -41.50
C GLN A 142 65.19 -10.50 -42.97
N TYR A 143 64.41 -9.48 -43.32
CA TYR A 143 64.42 -8.92 -44.66
C TYR A 143 65.78 -8.32 -45.02
N ARG A 144 66.38 -7.54 -44.11
CA ARG A 144 67.73 -6.98 -44.28
C ARG A 144 68.77 -8.08 -44.46
N GLU A 145 68.78 -9.09 -43.61
CA GLU A 145 69.70 -10.24 -43.68
C GLU A 145 69.50 -11.06 -44.96
N ALA A 146 68.25 -11.19 -45.44
CA ALA A 146 67.97 -11.87 -46.71
C ALA A 146 68.58 -11.11 -47.88
N VAL A 147 68.40 -9.79 -47.92
CA VAL A 147 69.03 -8.93 -48.94
C VAL A 147 70.55 -8.95 -48.82
N GLU A 148 71.11 -8.93 -47.61
CA GLU A 148 72.56 -9.05 -47.37
C GLU A 148 73.12 -10.41 -47.80
N ARG A 149 72.37 -11.50 -47.56
CA ARG A 149 72.71 -12.84 -48.05
C ARG A 149 72.66 -12.92 -49.56
N GLU A 150 71.62 -12.37 -50.20
CA GLU A 150 71.54 -12.31 -51.66
C GLU A 150 72.71 -11.49 -52.25
N LEU A 151 73.06 -10.36 -51.61
CA LEU A 151 74.26 -9.59 -51.96
C LEU A 151 75.55 -10.39 -51.74
N GLY A 152 75.63 -11.18 -50.66
CA GLY A 152 76.75 -12.07 -50.35
C GLY A 152 76.88 -13.22 -51.34
N ASP A 153 75.77 -13.81 -51.79
CA ASP A 153 75.72 -14.88 -52.79
C ASP A 153 76.05 -14.35 -54.18
N LEU A 154 75.61 -13.14 -54.52
CA LEU A 154 76.01 -12.47 -55.75
C LEU A 154 77.50 -12.10 -55.72
N ARG A 155 78.04 -11.72 -54.55
CA ARG A 155 79.49 -11.52 -54.36
C ARG A 155 80.27 -12.83 -54.42
N ARG A 156 79.83 -13.92 -53.79
CA ARG A 156 80.48 -15.23 -53.85
C ARG A 156 80.45 -15.82 -55.25
N ARG A 157 79.33 -15.71 -55.96
CA ARG A 157 79.25 -16.08 -57.39
C ARG A 157 80.17 -15.26 -58.29
N LEU A 158 80.56 -14.06 -57.86
CA LEU A 158 81.57 -13.24 -58.53
C LEU A 158 83.01 -13.66 -58.16
N THR A 159 83.22 -14.37 -57.05
CA THR A 159 84.54 -14.74 -56.49
C THR A 159 84.88 -16.23 -56.67
N GLU A 160 83.91 -17.13 -56.78
CA GLU A 160 84.10 -18.60 -56.89
C GLU A 160 84.19 -19.10 -58.35
N GLY A 161 84.37 -18.18 -59.30
CA GLY A 161 84.76 -18.50 -60.67
C GLY A 161 86.26 -18.77 -60.77
N GLN A 162 86.80 -19.73 -60.02
CA GLN A 162 88.17 -20.21 -60.21
C GLN A 162 88.45 -21.51 -59.42
N GLU A 163 88.95 -22.48 -60.19
CA GLU A 163 89.80 -23.62 -59.84
C GLU A 163 89.15 -25.02 -59.72
N GLU A 164 89.59 -25.84 -60.67
CA GLU A 164 89.33 -27.24 -60.94
C GLU A 164 90.15 -28.17 -60.02
N GLU A 165 89.92 -29.48 -60.23
CA GLU A 165 90.86 -30.59 -60.02
C GLU A 165 90.83 -31.33 -58.67
N ASN A 166 90.04 -32.42 -58.59
CA ASN A 166 90.51 -33.79 -58.86
C ASN A 166 89.48 -34.84 -58.39
N LEU A 167 88.61 -35.26 -59.31
CA LEU A 167 87.37 -36.02 -59.09
C LEU A 167 87.52 -37.55 -58.94
N GLU A 168 88.73 -38.08 -58.82
CA GLU A 168 88.94 -39.55 -58.81
C GLU A 168 89.23 -40.11 -57.40
N ASP A 169 89.87 -39.33 -56.53
CA ASP A 169 90.01 -39.66 -55.10
C ASP A 169 88.79 -39.20 -54.27
N GLU A 170 88.05 -38.20 -54.75
CA GLU A 170 86.76 -37.80 -54.20
C GLU A 170 85.67 -38.84 -54.44
N MET A 171 85.62 -39.58 -55.54
CA MET A 171 84.55 -40.58 -55.74
C MET A 171 84.63 -41.76 -54.76
N LYS A 172 85.84 -42.17 -54.37
CA LYS A 172 86.02 -43.27 -53.42
C LYS A 172 85.82 -42.83 -51.98
N LYS A 173 86.32 -41.63 -51.64
CA LYS A 173 86.04 -40.97 -50.37
C LYS A 173 84.58 -40.56 -50.24
N ALA A 174 83.91 -40.13 -51.31
CA ALA A 174 82.48 -39.79 -51.34
C ALA A 174 81.59 -41.04 -51.26
N GLN A 175 82.06 -42.22 -51.67
CA GLN A 175 81.28 -43.45 -51.50
C GLN A 175 81.34 -43.96 -50.04
N GLU A 176 82.50 -43.89 -49.39
CA GLU A 176 82.67 -44.19 -47.96
C GLU A 176 82.07 -43.09 -47.06
N ASP A 177 82.24 -41.82 -47.43
CA ASP A 177 81.61 -40.68 -46.77
C ASP A 177 80.09 -40.70 -47.03
N ALA A 178 79.58 -41.14 -48.19
CA ALA A 178 78.12 -41.31 -48.39
C ALA A 178 77.53 -42.49 -47.61
N GLU A 179 78.30 -43.53 -47.27
CA GLU A 179 77.86 -44.60 -46.36
C GLU A 179 77.92 -44.17 -44.89
N LYS A 180 79.00 -43.50 -44.45
CA LYS A 180 79.07 -42.89 -43.11
C LYS A 180 78.03 -41.80 -42.92
N LEU A 181 77.85 -40.94 -43.93
CA LEU A 181 76.78 -39.95 -43.96
C LEU A 181 75.44 -40.67 -43.97
N ARG A 182 75.19 -41.71 -44.78
CA ARG A 182 73.93 -42.47 -44.66
C ARG A 182 73.72 -43.07 -43.27
N SER A 183 74.76 -43.52 -42.57
CA SER A 183 74.65 -44.06 -41.21
C SER A 183 74.30 -43.00 -40.15
N VAL A 184 74.56 -41.72 -40.40
CA VAL A 184 74.25 -40.60 -39.48
C VAL A 184 73.01 -39.84 -39.95
N VAL A 185 72.94 -39.59 -41.25
CA VAL A 185 71.86 -38.91 -41.97
C VAL A 185 70.58 -39.73 -41.93
N MET A 186 70.57 -41.07 -42.05
CA MET A 186 69.31 -41.81 -41.96
C MET A 186 68.65 -41.73 -40.56
N PRO A 187 69.38 -41.94 -39.44
CA PRO A 187 68.83 -41.66 -38.12
C PRO A 187 68.39 -40.20 -37.96
N MET A 188 69.18 -39.25 -38.46
CA MET A 188 68.80 -37.83 -38.43
C MET A 188 67.60 -37.52 -39.32
N GLU A 189 67.42 -38.17 -40.47
CA GLU A 189 66.27 -38.02 -41.37
C GLU A 189 65.02 -38.64 -40.76
N GLN A 190 65.16 -39.78 -40.08
CA GLN A 190 64.09 -40.40 -39.29
C GLN A 190 63.71 -39.52 -38.10
N GLU A 191 64.68 -38.97 -37.37
CA GLU A 191 64.43 -38.02 -36.28
C GLU A 191 63.84 -36.71 -36.80
N ILE A 192 64.31 -36.17 -37.93
CA ILE A 192 63.74 -34.98 -38.58
C ILE A 192 62.32 -35.28 -39.04
N ALA A 193 62.03 -36.47 -39.57
CA ALA A 193 60.67 -36.87 -39.95
C ALA A 193 59.76 -36.97 -38.73
N VAL A 194 60.24 -37.57 -37.63
CA VAL A 194 59.51 -37.66 -36.36
C VAL A 194 59.31 -36.28 -35.73
N LEU A 195 60.32 -35.41 -35.77
CA LEU A 195 60.25 -34.04 -35.26
C LEU A 195 59.33 -33.18 -36.13
N LYS A 196 59.32 -33.35 -37.45
CA LYS A 196 58.36 -32.70 -38.35
C LYS A 196 56.94 -33.17 -38.06
N ALA A 197 56.70 -34.46 -37.86
CA ALA A 197 55.39 -34.98 -37.47
C ALA A 197 54.94 -34.49 -36.07
N LYS A 198 55.87 -34.38 -35.12
CA LYS A 198 55.60 -33.78 -33.80
C LYS A 198 55.33 -32.28 -33.90
N LEU A 199 56.02 -31.57 -34.79
CA LEU A 199 55.81 -30.16 -35.04
C LEU A 199 54.44 -29.93 -35.68
N THR A 200 54.06 -30.69 -36.71
CA THR A 200 52.73 -30.56 -37.33
C THR A 200 51.61 -30.89 -36.35
N THR A 201 51.76 -31.93 -35.52
CA THR A 201 50.76 -32.26 -34.48
C THR A 201 50.72 -31.23 -33.35
N ALA A 202 51.85 -30.57 -33.03
CA ALA A 202 51.87 -29.44 -32.10
C ALA A 202 51.21 -28.19 -32.72
N GLU A 203 51.47 -27.90 -33.99
CA GLU A 203 50.84 -26.80 -34.75
C GLU A 203 49.33 -26.98 -34.88
N GLU A 204 48.85 -28.21 -35.13
CA GLU A 204 47.43 -28.54 -35.15
C GLU A 204 46.78 -28.33 -33.78
N ARG A 205 47.44 -28.75 -32.69
CA ARG A 205 46.97 -28.51 -31.32
C ARG A 205 46.94 -27.03 -30.96
N VAL A 206 47.94 -26.25 -31.39
CA VAL A 206 47.96 -24.80 -31.19
C VAL A 206 46.79 -24.15 -31.92
N LYS A 207 46.54 -24.52 -33.19
CA LYS A 207 45.39 -24.02 -33.95
C LYS A 207 44.05 -24.38 -33.32
N GLU A 208 43.93 -25.59 -32.78
CA GLU A 208 42.71 -26.03 -32.09
C GLU A 208 42.49 -25.26 -30.78
N LEU A 209 43.55 -25.03 -29.99
CA LEU A 209 43.50 -24.21 -28.78
C LEU A 209 43.19 -22.74 -29.09
N GLU A 210 43.79 -22.18 -30.15
CA GLU A 210 43.48 -20.83 -30.64
C GLU A 210 42.02 -20.72 -31.08
N ALA A 211 41.51 -21.70 -31.84
CA ALA A 211 40.11 -21.73 -32.26
C ALA A 211 39.14 -21.88 -31.06
N SER A 212 39.51 -22.68 -30.06
CA SER A 212 38.73 -22.82 -28.82
C SER A 212 38.72 -21.51 -28.03
N LYS A 213 39.89 -20.87 -27.87
CA LYS A 213 40.02 -19.59 -27.17
C LYS A 213 39.26 -18.47 -27.88
N VAL A 214 39.27 -18.43 -29.21
CA VAL A 214 38.48 -17.47 -29.99
C VAL A 214 36.98 -17.69 -29.78
N LYS A 215 36.51 -18.94 -29.73
CA LYS A 215 35.10 -19.23 -29.45
C LYS A 215 34.69 -18.82 -28.03
N GLU A 216 35.54 -19.06 -27.05
CA GLU A 216 35.32 -18.67 -25.66
C GLU A 216 35.27 -17.15 -25.51
N LEU A 217 36.24 -16.42 -26.08
CA LEU A 217 36.24 -14.96 -26.08
C LEU A 217 35.02 -14.38 -26.80
N ASN A 218 34.56 -15.01 -27.89
CA ASN A 218 33.35 -14.57 -28.57
C ASN A 218 32.12 -14.76 -27.68
N HIS A 219 31.99 -15.92 -27.02
CA HIS A 219 30.89 -16.16 -26.07
C HIS A 219 30.86 -15.14 -24.93
N VAL A 220 32.01 -14.79 -24.35
CA VAL A 220 32.12 -13.75 -23.32
C VAL A 220 31.73 -12.38 -23.88
N LEU A 221 32.20 -12.03 -25.09
CA LEU A 221 31.84 -10.79 -25.75
C LEU A 221 30.33 -10.70 -26.04
N GLU A 222 29.69 -11.79 -26.45
CA GLU A 222 28.23 -11.86 -26.64
C GLU A 222 27.48 -11.68 -25.31
N ALA A 223 27.96 -12.29 -24.23
CA ALA A 223 27.39 -12.11 -22.89
C ALA A 223 27.52 -10.65 -22.42
N GLU A 224 28.69 -10.03 -22.59
CA GLU A 224 28.90 -8.62 -22.24
C GLU A 224 28.02 -7.68 -23.08
N LYS A 225 27.85 -7.93 -24.38
CA LYS A 225 26.92 -7.17 -25.23
C LYS A 225 25.49 -7.24 -24.69
N SER A 226 25.04 -8.43 -24.26
CA SER A 226 23.72 -8.61 -23.65
C SER A 226 23.59 -7.85 -22.32
N CYS A 227 24.57 -7.96 -21.43
CA CYS A 227 24.57 -7.21 -20.17
C CYS A 227 24.59 -5.70 -20.41
N ARG A 228 25.29 -5.23 -21.45
CA ARG A 228 25.30 -3.82 -21.83
C ARG A 228 23.91 -3.36 -22.29
N THR A 229 23.22 -4.16 -23.11
CA THR A 229 21.85 -3.82 -23.53
C THR A 229 20.87 -3.80 -22.36
N ASP A 230 21.03 -4.70 -21.39
CA ASP A 230 20.21 -4.70 -20.18
C ASP A 230 20.47 -3.45 -19.32
N LEU A 231 21.74 -3.06 -19.17
CA LEU A 231 22.11 -1.82 -18.46
C LEU A 231 21.59 -0.57 -19.19
N GLU A 232 21.69 -0.51 -20.52
CA GLU A 232 21.12 0.57 -21.32
C GLU A 232 19.60 0.67 -21.12
N MET A 233 18.90 -0.47 -21.03
CA MET A 233 17.47 -0.53 -20.72
C MET A 233 17.17 -0.07 -19.29
N TYR A 234 17.93 -0.51 -18.28
CA TYR A 234 17.77 -0.04 -16.90
C TYR A 234 17.98 1.47 -16.79
N VAL A 235 19.00 2.01 -17.47
CA VAL A 235 19.26 3.45 -17.51
C VAL A 235 18.11 4.20 -18.20
N ALA A 236 17.53 3.66 -19.27
CA ALA A 236 16.37 4.25 -19.93
C ALA A 236 15.13 4.25 -19.02
N VAL A 237 14.88 3.16 -18.30
CA VAL A 237 13.78 3.06 -17.32
C VAL A 237 13.99 4.04 -16.17
N LEU A 238 15.19 4.11 -15.60
CA LEU A 238 15.52 5.06 -14.53
C LEU A 238 15.37 6.51 -14.98
N ASN A 239 15.79 6.84 -16.21
CA ASN A 239 15.59 8.19 -16.76
C ASN A 239 14.11 8.52 -16.98
N THR A 240 13.30 7.53 -17.39
CA THR A 240 11.84 7.69 -17.51
C THR A 240 11.20 7.90 -16.14
N GLN A 241 11.55 7.07 -15.15
CA GLN A 241 11.08 7.22 -13.76
C GLN A 241 11.49 8.56 -13.17
N LYS A 242 12.73 9.02 -13.40
CA LYS A 242 13.19 10.34 -12.98
C LYS A 242 12.35 11.46 -13.58
N SER A 243 11.99 11.35 -14.87
CA SER A 243 11.18 12.36 -15.55
C SER A 243 9.76 12.41 -14.99
N VAL A 244 9.13 11.24 -14.78
CA VAL A 244 7.80 11.14 -14.15
C VAL A 244 7.80 11.74 -12.74
N LEU A 245 8.79 11.39 -11.91
CA LEU A 245 8.92 11.96 -10.56
C LEU A 245 9.16 13.48 -10.57
N GLN A 246 9.88 13.99 -11.57
CA GLN A 246 10.06 15.44 -11.75
C GLN A 246 8.75 16.13 -12.14
N GLU A 247 7.98 15.54 -13.06
CA GLU A 247 6.66 16.05 -13.45
C GLU A 247 5.67 16.03 -12.28
N ASP A 248 5.64 14.96 -11.49
CA ASP A 248 4.80 14.86 -10.29
C ASP A 248 5.20 15.90 -9.24
N ALA A 249 6.51 16.10 -9.02
CA ALA A 249 7.01 17.15 -8.13
C ALA A 249 6.66 18.56 -8.62
N GLU A 250 6.67 18.81 -9.94
CA GLU A 250 6.21 20.07 -10.54
C GLU A 250 4.71 20.28 -10.39
N LYS A 251 3.93 19.22 -10.57
CA LYS A 251 2.48 19.24 -10.41
C LYS A 251 2.09 19.53 -8.96
N LEU A 252 2.68 18.81 -8.01
CA LEU A 252 2.47 19.06 -6.58
C LEU A 252 2.88 20.47 -6.18
N ARG A 253 3.97 21.00 -6.75
CA ARG A 253 4.35 22.40 -6.54
C ARG A 253 3.26 23.36 -7.05
N LYS A 254 2.72 23.15 -8.26
CA LYS A 254 1.64 24.00 -8.80
C LYS A 254 0.38 23.93 -7.95
N GLU A 255 -0.03 22.74 -7.53
CA GLU A 255 -1.18 22.53 -6.66
C GLU A 255 -1.01 23.24 -5.30
N LEU A 256 0.18 23.15 -4.71
CA LEU A 256 0.50 23.88 -3.47
C LEU A 256 0.40 25.40 -3.67
N HIS A 257 0.94 25.94 -4.76
CA HIS A 257 0.84 27.37 -5.06
C HIS A 257 -0.62 27.81 -5.24
N GLU A 258 -1.46 26.99 -5.88
CA GLU A 258 -2.89 27.28 -6.04
C GLU A 258 -3.63 27.30 -4.70
N VAL A 259 -3.35 26.33 -3.81
CA VAL A 259 -3.93 26.28 -2.46
C VAL A 259 -3.49 27.50 -1.64
N CYS A 260 -2.20 27.84 -1.66
CA CYS A 260 -1.70 29.05 -0.99
C CYS A 260 -2.37 30.32 -1.53
N HIS A 261 -2.59 30.41 -2.85
CA HIS A 261 -3.28 31.54 -3.46
C HIS A 261 -4.74 31.63 -3.02
N LYS A 262 -5.47 30.50 -2.97
CA LYS A 262 -6.86 30.45 -2.48
C LYS A 262 -6.95 30.84 -1.00
N LEU A 263 -6.02 30.36 -0.17
CA LEU A 263 -5.98 30.71 1.25
C LEU A 263 -5.75 32.22 1.46
N GLU A 264 -4.84 32.83 0.69
CA GLU A 264 -4.60 34.27 0.78
C GLU A 264 -5.81 35.07 0.28
N LEU A 265 -6.52 34.59 -0.74
CA LEU A 265 -7.77 35.18 -1.21
C LEU A 265 -8.87 35.12 -0.14
N GLU A 266 -9.06 33.97 0.50
CA GLU A 266 -10.01 33.81 1.61
C GLU A 266 -9.65 34.70 2.79
N ARG A 267 -8.36 34.82 3.13
CA ARG A 267 -7.87 35.73 4.17
C ARG A 267 -8.18 37.19 3.84
N GLN A 268 -7.99 37.60 2.58
CA GLN A 268 -8.35 38.95 2.14
C GLN A 268 -9.86 39.20 2.24
N GLN A 269 -10.69 38.24 1.81
CA GLN A 269 -12.14 38.33 1.92
C GLN A 269 -12.61 38.39 3.38
N HIS A 270 -12.04 37.56 4.26
CA HIS A 270 -12.33 37.59 5.69
C HIS A 270 -11.98 38.95 6.31
N ASN A 271 -10.82 39.51 5.97
CA ASN A 271 -10.44 40.85 6.45
C ASN A 271 -11.38 41.95 5.94
N GLN A 272 -11.82 41.88 4.68
CA GLN A 272 -12.81 42.81 4.13
C GLN A 272 -14.15 42.71 4.88
N LEU A 273 -14.60 41.48 5.18
CA LEU A 273 -15.82 41.25 5.94
C LEU A 273 -15.69 41.78 7.37
N LYS A 274 -14.56 41.51 8.04
CA LYS A 274 -14.25 42.01 9.37
C LYS A 274 -14.32 43.54 9.43
N HIS A 275 -13.72 44.23 8.46
CA HIS A 275 -13.81 45.69 8.37
C HIS A 275 -15.24 46.20 8.11
N THR A 276 -16.01 45.49 7.29
CA THR A 276 -17.40 45.86 7.01
C THR A 276 -18.27 45.68 8.25
N TRP A 277 -18.08 44.58 8.99
CA TRP A 277 -18.77 44.32 10.24
C TRP A 277 -18.39 45.32 11.33
N GLN A 278 -17.11 45.65 11.47
CA GLN A 278 -16.65 46.70 12.41
C GLN A 278 -17.34 48.03 12.12
N ARG A 279 -17.40 48.47 10.86
CA ARG A 279 -18.13 49.70 10.50
C ARG A 279 -19.62 49.62 10.82
N ALA A 280 -20.26 48.48 10.59
CA ALA A 280 -21.67 48.29 10.91
C ALA A 280 -21.92 48.32 12.43
N ASN A 281 -21.03 47.72 13.22
CA ASN A 281 -21.10 47.76 14.68
C ASN A 281 -20.85 49.18 15.21
N ASP A 282 -19.84 49.88 14.69
CA ASP A 282 -19.59 51.28 15.05
C ASP A 282 -20.81 52.16 14.76
N GLN A 283 -21.45 51.98 13.60
CA GLN A 283 -22.70 52.66 13.24
C GLN A 283 -23.85 52.31 14.18
N PHE A 284 -23.99 51.05 14.58
CA PHE A 284 -25.00 50.63 15.54
C PHE A 284 -24.78 51.29 16.90
N LEU A 285 -23.56 51.23 17.43
CA LEU A 285 -23.20 51.86 18.71
C LEU A 285 -23.34 53.39 18.66
N GLU A 286 -23.03 54.02 17.53
CA GLU A 286 -23.27 55.44 17.32
C GLU A 286 -24.77 55.78 17.31
N SER A 287 -25.60 54.96 16.65
CA SER A 287 -27.06 55.12 16.65
C SER A 287 -27.65 54.95 18.05
N GLN A 288 -27.17 53.98 18.83
CA GLN A 288 -27.60 53.77 20.22
C GLN A 288 -27.18 54.94 21.11
N ARG A 289 -25.95 55.45 20.97
CA ARG A 289 -25.49 56.65 21.69
C ARG A 289 -26.31 57.88 21.33
N LEU A 290 -26.72 58.03 20.07
CA LEU A 290 -27.61 59.12 19.65
C LEU A 290 -28.99 58.97 20.29
N LEU A 291 -29.56 57.76 20.29
CA LEU A 291 -30.84 57.47 20.93
C LEU A 291 -30.81 57.75 22.43
N MET A 292 -29.74 57.38 23.14
CA MET A 292 -29.59 57.72 24.57
C MET A 292 -29.52 59.22 24.80
N ARG A 293 -28.82 59.98 23.95
CA ARG A 293 -28.79 61.45 24.03
C ARG A 293 -30.16 62.07 23.76
N ASP A 294 -30.92 61.53 22.83
CA ASP A 294 -32.28 61.99 22.54
C ASP A 294 -33.23 61.65 23.69
N MET A 295 -33.10 60.46 24.30
CA MET A 295 -33.83 60.08 25.51
C MET A 295 -33.53 61.05 26.67
N GLN A 296 -32.26 61.33 26.94
CA GLN A 296 -31.85 62.30 27.96
C GLN A 296 -32.38 63.72 27.67
N ARG A 297 -32.41 64.11 26.39
CA ARG A 297 -33.01 65.40 25.99
C ARG A 297 -34.50 65.43 26.27
N ILE A 298 -35.23 64.35 25.99
CA ILE A 298 -36.65 64.24 26.32
C ILE A 298 -36.85 64.27 27.84
N GLU A 299 -36.05 63.52 28.59
CA GLU A 299 -36.06 63.53 30.07
C GLU A 299 -35.86 64.94 30.64
N SER A 300 -34.98 65.75 30.04
CA SER A 300 -34.74 67.13 30.50
C SER A 300 -35.92 68.10 30.32
N VAL A 301 -36.90 67.75 29.48
CA VAL A 301 -38.11 68.57 29.22
C VAL A 301 -39.30 68.10 30.06
N LEU A 302 -39.20 66.94 30.70
CA LEU A 302 -40.25 66.41 31.58
C LEU A 302 -40.25 67.15 32.93
N SER A 303 -41.44 67.40 33.47
CA SER A 303 -41.58 67.91 34.84
C SER A 303 -41.13 66.88 35.87
N SER A 304 -40.75 67.31 37.07
CA SER A 304 -40.29 66.42 38.15
C SER A 304 -41.31 65.34 38.54
N GLU A 305 -42.61 65.61 38.41
CA GLU A 305 -43.66 64.60 38.62
C GLU A 305 -43.75 63.59 37.47
N GLN A 306 -43.50 64.03 36.23
CA GLN A 306 -43.44 63.12 35.07
C GLN A 306 -42.17 62.24 35.09
N LEU A 307 -41.04 62.76 35.58
CA LEU A 307 -39.81 61.99 35.77
C LEU A 307 -40.02 60.86 36.79
N ARG A 308 -40.65 61.18 37.93
CA ARG A 308 -41.00 60.21 38.97
C ARG A 308 -41.90 59.10 38.43
N GLN A 309 -42.90 59.43 37.62
CA GLN A 309 -43.78 58.45 36.98
C GLN A 309 -43.06 57.57 35.96
N VAL A 310 -42.10 58.13 35.21
CA VAL A 310 -41.28 57.36 34.26
C VAL A 310 -40.31 56.42 34.99
N GLU A 311 -39.70 56.85 36.09
CA GLU A 311 -38.84 55.99 36.93
C GLU A 311 -39.64 54.89 37.63
N GLU A 312 -40.84 55.21 38.12
CA GLU A 312 -41.76 54.23 38.72
C GLU A 312 -42.24 53.20 37.67
N MET A 313 -42.49 53.64 36.43
CA MET A 313 -42.78 52.75 35.29
C MET A 313 -41.56 51.89 34.92
N LYS A 314 -40.36 52.47 34.76
CA LYS A 314 -39.11 51.72 34.45
C LYS A 314 -38.83 50.66 35.52
N LYS A 315 -39.04 51.00 36.79
CA LYS A 315 -38.87 50.06 37.90
C LYS A 315 -39.89 48.93 37.84
N LYS A 316 -41.14 49.25 37.52
CA LYS A 316 -42.20 48.26 37.37
C LYS A 316 -41.95 47.32 36.19
N ASP A 317 -41.50 47.84 35.06
CA ASP A 317 -41.12 47.03 33.88
C ASP A 317 -39.93 46.11 34.22
N GLN A 318 -38.92 46.60 34.95
CA GLN A 318 -37.81 45.75 35.44
C GLN A 318 -38.28 44.65 36.40
N GLU A 319 -39.18 44.98 37.34
CA GLU A 319 -39.77 44.00 38.25
C GLU A 319 -40.64 42.97 37.49
N GLU A 320 -41.32 43.38 36.41
CA GLU A 320 -42.08 42.47 35.53
C GLU A 320 -41.15 41.55 34.72
N ASP A 321 -40.08 42.07 34.12
CA ASP A 321 -39.07 41.28 33.41
C ASP A 321 -38.36 40.27 34.33
N GLU A 322 -37.98 40.69 35.54
CA GLU A 322 -37.38 39.79 36.54
C GLU A 322 -38.36 38.69 36.94
N LYS A 323 -39.64 39.03 37.08
CA LYS A 323 -40.69 38.07 37.41
C LYS A 323 -40.97 37.10 36.26
N GLU A 324 -40.91 37.55 35.00
CA GLU A 324 -41.01 36.69 33.83
C GLU A 324 -39.81 35.73 33.71
N ARG A 325 -38.60 36.20 34.01
CA ARG A 325 -37.41 35.34 34.06
C ARG A 325 -37.52 34.31 35.18
N LEU A 326 -38.01 34.71 36.35
CA LEU A 326 -38.25 33.82 37.48
C LEU A 326 -39.38 32.82 37.21
N SER A 327 -40.42 33.19 36.45
CA SER A 327 -41.46 32.24 36.04
C SER A 327 -40.96 31.26 34.98
N GLN A 328 -40.18 31.70 33.99
CA GLN A 328 -39.57 30.78 33.01
C GLN A 328 -38.63 29.78 33.67
N VAL A 329 -37.91 30.18 34.71
CA VAL A 329 -37.04 29.28 35.49
C VAL A 329 -37.86 28.32 36.35
N LYS A 330 -39.01 28.75 36.91
CA LYS A 330 -39.92 27.88 37.67
C LYS A 330 -40.65 26.85 36.81
N ASP A 331 -41.11 27.24 35.63
CA ASP A 331 -41.80 26.33 34.70
C ASP A 331 -40.87 25.20 34.22
N LEU A 332 -39.55 25.42 34.21
CA LEU A 332 -38.55 24.39 33.93
C LEU A 332 -38.25 23.47 35.14
N HIS A 333 -38.59 23.87 36.35
CA HIS A 333 -38.28 23.11 37.57
C HIS A 333 -39.46 22.24 38.04
N ASP A 334 -40.70 22.62 37.73
CA ASP A 334 -41.89 21.84 38.08
C ASP A 334 -42.14 20.64 37.14
N ASP A 335 -41.37 20.48 36.04
CA ASP A 335 -41.42 19.31 35.14
C ASP A 335 -40.46 18.18 35.55
N ASP A 336 -39.54 18.43 36.50
CA ASP A 336 -38.60 17.41 37.02
C ASP A 336 -38.99 16.97 38.44
N GLY A 337 -40.17 16.37 38.52
CA GLY A 337 -40.68 15.73 39.74
C GLY A 337 -39.99 14.41 40.05
N GLY A 338 -38.84 14.47 40.71
CA GLY A 338 -38.42 13.46 41.69
C GLY A 338 -36.99 12.92 41.54
N ASP A 339 -36.07 13.34 42.40
CA ASP A 339 -35.56 12.51 43.52
C ASP A 339 -34.72 13.37 44.48
N ASN A 340 -34.66 12.90 45.72
CA ASN A 340 -34.07 13.51 46.91
C ASN A 340 -32.60 13.92 46.77
N THR A 341 -32.15 15.03 47.40
CA THR A 341 -31.18 15.08 48.53
C THR A 341 -31.02 16.52 49.05
N GLU A 342 -30.86 16.62 50.37
CA GLU A 342 -30.81 17.76 51.31
C GLU A 342 -29.80 18.93 51.07
N PRO A 343 -29.92 20.04 51.84
CA PRO A 343 -29.61 21.41 51.41
C PRO A 343 -28.26 21.92 51.91
N LEU A 344 -27.70 22.90 51.17
CA LEU A 344 -26.62 23.76 51.67
C LEU A 344 -27.00 25.22 51.43
N GLU A 345 -27.66 25.81 52.43
CA GLU A 345 -27.66 27.25 52.66
C GLU A 345 -26.24 27.65 53.11
N ASP A 346 -25.59 28.60 52.42
CA ASP A 346 -25.39 29.92 53.04
C ASP A 346 -24.82 30.98 52.06
N LEU A 347 -25.28 32.21 52.32
CA LEU A 347 -24.65 33.51 52.07
C LEU A 347 -24.54 34.07 50.63
N LEU A 348 -25.38 35.08 50.33
CA LEU A 348 -24.84 36.44 50.18
C LEU A 348 -25.89 37.54 50.44
N LEU A 349 -25.77 38.13 51.63
CA LEU A 349 -26.29 39.44 51.98
C LEU A 349 -25.51 40.54 51.25
N GLY A 350 -26.25 41.45 50.61
CA GLY A 350 -26.09 42.91 50.73
C GLY A 350 -24.79 43.56 50.26
N LEU A 351 -24.84 44.21 49.09
CA LEU A 351 -24.01 45.36 48.76
C LEU A 351 -24.85 46.64 48.81
N SER A 352 -24.44 47.56 49.68
CA SER A 352 -24.74 48.98 49.66
C SER A 352 -23.44 49.75 49.42
N VAL A 353 -23.57 51.06 49.15
CA VAL A 353 -22.55 52.13 49.03
C VAL A 353 -22.27 52.47 47.56
N GLU A 354 -22.99 53.44 47.00
CA GLU A 354 -22.74 54.91 47.00
C GLU A 354 -21.67 55.37 46.00
N GLU A 355 -22.11 56.18 45.03
CA GLU A 355 -21.32 57.03 44.14
C GLU A 355 -20.56 58.15 44.89
N PRO A 356 -19.56 58.79 44.24
CA PRO A 356 -19.86 60.13 43.70
C PRO A 356 -19.27 60.45 42.31
N HIS A 357 -20.07 61.19 41.54
CA HIS A 357 -19.76 62.02 40.35
C HIS A 357 -18.61 63.04 40.58
N ALA A 358 -17.95 63.73 39.62
CA ALA A 358 -18.25 64.06 38.23
C ALA A 358 -17.03 64.69 37.48
N ASN A 359 -16.93 64.37 36.18
CA ASN A 359 -16.77 65.24 34.99
C ASN A 359 -15.53 66.11 34.69
N HIS A 360 -15.05 65.92 33.44
CA HIS A 360 -14.78 66.87 32.32
C HIS A 360 -13.60 66.27 31.49
N SER A 361 -13.47 66.30 30.15
CA SER A 361 -14.16 66.90 29.01
C SER A 361 -13.60 66.24 27.72
N ALA A 362 -14.42 66.15 26.68
CA ALA A 362 -14.11 65.61 25.35
C ALA A 362 -13.15 66.46 24.50
N HIS A 363 -12.45 65.82 23.54
CA HIS A 363 -11.93 66.25 22.21
C HIS A 363 -10.84 65.21 21.83
N GLY A 364 -10.82 64.46 20.73
CA GLY A 364 -11.20 64.76 19.35
C GLY A 364 -9.93 65.12 18.55
N SER A 365 -9.23 64.14 17.94
CA SER A 365 -8.31 64.42 16.81
C SER A 365 -8.02 63.18 15.96
N MET A 366 -8.51 63.20 14.73
CA MET A 366 -8.12 62.34 13.61
C MET A 366 -6.92 62.94 12.85
N HIS A 367 -6.29 62.12 12.00
CA HIS A 367 -5.31 62.43 10.93
C HIS A 367 -3.83 62.59 11.38
N SER A 368 -2.79 62.16 10.65
CA SER A 368 -2.66 61.78 9.24
C SER A 368 -1.24 61.24 8.93
N LEU A 369 -1.16 60.20 8.09
CA LEU A 369 -0.22 59.88 7.00
C LEU A 369 1.31 59.69 7.20
N ASP A 370 1.75 58.56 6.64
CA ASP A 370 2.90 58.30 5.76
C ASP A 370 4.37 58.56 6.17
N THR A 371 5.19 57.64 5.62
CA THR A 371 6.58 57.76 5.13
C THR A 371 7.76 57.36 6.04
N GLU A 372 8.32 56.18 5.70
CA GLU A 372 9.73 55.85 5.45
C GLU A 372 10.86 55.95 6.52
N VAL A 373 11.55 54.79 6.64
CA VAL A 373 13.01 54.58 6.50
C VAL A 373 13.91 54.49 7.76
N VAL A 374 14.25 53.21 8.07
CA VAL A 374 15.60 52.60 8.25
C VAL A 374 16.28 52.55 9.63
N ALA A 375 16.47 51.30 10.10
CA ALA A 375 17.74 50.60 10.43
C ALA A 375 17.50 49.60 11.59
N GLY A 376 17.84 48.31 11.56
CA GLY A 376 18.55 47.44 10.61
C GLY A 376 18.58 45.99 11.15
N GLY A 377 18.80 45.02 10.26
CA GLY A 377 18.95 43.57 10.55
C GLY A 377 17.63 42.84 10.88
N PRO A 378 17.43 41.55 10.51
CA PRO A 378 18.45 40.50 10.62
C PRO A 378 18.52 39.48 9.46
N SER A 379 19.66 38.81 9.42
CA SER A 379 19.88 37.50 8.83
C SER A 379 19.10 36.39 9.55
N ASP A 380 18.50 35.50 8.75
CA ASP A 380 18.24 34.06 8.97
C ASP A 380 17.27 33.61 10.09
N PRO A 381 16.17 32.91 9.73
CA PRO A 381 15.45 32.02 10.63
C PRO A 381 15.35 30.59 10.06
N TYR A 382 16.43 29.80 10.17
CA TYR A 382 16.29 28.37 10.39
C TYR A 382 15.94 28.12 11.86
N LYS A 383 14.64 27.96 12.16
CA LYS A 383 14.14 26.97 13.14
C LYS A 383 12.61 27.01 13.29
N ASP A 384 12.07 25.80 13.12
CA ASP A 384 10.95 25.18 13.85
C ASP A 384 9.58 25.87 13.88
N ASN A 385 8.60 25.20 13.26
CA ASN A 385 7.50 24.57 14.00
C ASN A 385 6.73 23.60 13.08
N LEU A 386 7.25 22.38 12.94
CA LEU A 386 6.46 21.22 12.56
C LEU A 386 5.68 20.74 13.79
N ARG A 387 4.39 21.08 13.89
CA ARG A 387 3.44 20.28 14.67
C ARG A 387 2.80 19.24 13.76
N ARG A 388 3.17 18.01 14.04
CA ARG A 388 2.53 16.76 13.64
C ARG A 388 1.12 16.70 14.23
N VAL A 389 0.11 16.50 13.40
CA VAL A 389 -1.18 15.91 13.80
C VAL A 389 -1.39 14.67 12.94
N GLN A 390 -1.47 13.53 13.61
CA GLN A 390 -1.91 12.25 13.07
C GLN A 390 -3.44 12.16 13.18
N SER A 391 -4.11 11.68 12.13
CA SER A 391 -5.43 11.01 12.12
C SER A 391 -5.63 10.45 10.69
N THR A 392 -5.34 9.16 10.43
CA THR A 392 -6.25 7.99 10.41
C THR A 392 -7.31 7.99 9.30
N ASP A 393 -7.11 7.06 8.36
CA ASP A 393 -8.02 6.28 7.51
C ASP A 393 -9.53 6.57 7.53
N SER A 394 -10.12 6.73 6.33
CA SER A 394 -11.19 5.85 5.83
C SER A 394 -11.70 6.26 4.44
N LEU A 395 -11.58 5.30 3.51
CA LEU A 395 -12.52 4.90 2.45
C LEU A 395 -13.20 5.96 1.57
N GLY A 396 -12.93 5.84 0.27
CA GLY A 396 -13.96 5.48 -0.71
C GLY A 396 -14.99 6.55 -1.09
N SER A 397 -14.92 6.98 -2.35
CA SER A 397 -15.93 6.71 -3.39
C SER A 397 -16.05 7.88 -4.37
N SER A 398 -15.89 7.55 -5.65
CA SER A 398 -16.76 7.89 -6.77
C SER A 398 -17.47 9.26 -6.78
N LEU A 399 -17.14 10.05 -7.81
CA LEU A 399 -18.05 10.86 -8.65
C LEU A 399 -17.22 11.26 -9.89
N SER A 400 -17.45 10.76 -11.11
CA SER A 400 -18.50 11.16 -12.07
C SER A 400 -18.84 12.66 -11.98
N ALA A 401 -18.93 13.46 -13.04
CA ALA A 401 -18.71 13.30 -14.48
C ALA A 401 -18.68 14.74 -15.06
N GLN A 402 -18.02 14.95 -16.20
CA GLN A 402 -18.44 16.00 -17.12
C GLN A 402 -18.23 15.55 -18.59
N GLN A 403 -19.28 15.82 -19.38
CA GLN A 403 -19.56 15.44 -20.78
C GLN A 403 -18.51 15.97 -21.79
N GLY A 404 -18.36 15.45 -23.02
CA GLY A 404 -19.12 14.45 -23.77
C GLY A 404 -18.67 14.32 -25.24
N LEU A 405 -19.53 13.65 -26.04
CA LEU A 405 -19.64 13.59 -27.53
C LEU A 405 -19.28 12.26 -28.24
N GLY A 406 -20.30 11.71 -28.92
CA GLY A 406 -20.26 10.75 -30.05
C GLY A 406 -20.00 9.29 -29.66
N GLY A 407 -20.85 8.27 -29.89
CA GLY A 407 -21.86 8.05 -30.91
C GLY A 407 -21.40 6.92 -31.84
N HIS A 408 -21.86 5.67 -31.64
CA HIS A 408 -22.31 4.68 -32.65
C HIS A 408 -22.56 3.28 -32.03
N ASN A 409 -23.66 2.66 -32.53
CA ASN A 409 -24.23 1.33 -32.21
C ASN A 409 -23.21 0.16 -32.41
N HIS A 410 -23.31 -0.99 -31.74
CA HIS A 410 -24.29 -2.06 -31.98
C HIS A 410 -24.49 -3.04 -30.79
N LYS A 411 -25.71 -3.58 -30.72
CA LYS A 411 -26.27 -4.53 -29.73
C LYS A 411 -25.86 -5.99 -29.94
N ALA A 412 -25.78 -6.75 -28.84
CA ALA A 412 -26.41 -8.09 -28.63
C ALA A 412 -26.28 -8.44 -27.13
N LYS A 413 -27.29 -8.34 -26.26
CA LYS A 413 -28.41 -9.26 -25.97
C LYS A 413 -28.04 -10.73 -25.80
N SER A 414 -28.01 -11.14 -24.53
CA SER A 414 -28.06 -12.51 -24.02
C SER A 414 -29.30 -13.28 -24.47
N ALA A 415 -29.15 -14.60 -24.66
CA ALA A 415 -30.16 -15.60 -24.32
C ALA A 415 -29.51 -16.99 -24.24
N SER A 416 -29.63 -17.60 -23.07
CA SER A 416 -29.63 -19.04 -22.82
C SER A 416 -30.81 -19.73 -23.52
N HIS A 417 -30.69 -21.06 -23.72
CA HIS A 417 -31.75 -22.05 -24.03
C HIS A 417 -31.73 -22.59 -25.48
N LEU A 418 -31.16 -23.78 -25.69
CA LEU A 418 -31.86 -24.99 -26.14
C LEU A 418 -30.92 -26.22 -26.15
N ASP A 419 -31.48 -27.30 -25.63
CA ASP A 419 -31.02 -28.69 -25.56
C ASP A 419 -31.18 -29.38 -26.92
N GLU A 420 -30.24 -30.25 -27.30
CA GLU A 420 -30.57 -31.42 -28.12
C GLU A 420 -29.53 -32.53 -27.90
N SER A 421 -30.00 -33.56 -27.23
CA SER A 421 -29.35 -34.84 -26.99
C SER A 421 -29.52 -35.73 -28.23
N ASP A 422 -28.45 -36.35 -28.74
CA ASP A 422 -28.56 -37.71 -29.28
C ASP A 422 -27.19 -38.44 -29.36
N PHE A 423 -27.23 -39.76 -29.13
CA PHE A 423 -26.15 -40.77 -29.06
C PHE A 423 -25.36 -40.92 -27.75
N GLY A 424 -25.80 -41.88 -26.91
CA GLY A 424 -24.93 -42.67 -26.03
C GLY A 424 -24.43 -43.95 -26.73
N PRO A 425 -24.00 -45.00 -25.99
CA PRO A 425 -23.08 -45.02 -24.85
C PRO A 425 -21.93 -46.03 -25.09
N LEU A 426 -20.73 -45.79 -24.51
CA LEU A 426 -19.75 -46.87 -24.34
C LEU A 426 -19.28 -46.96 -22.88
N VAL A 427 -19.91 -47.92 -22.21
CA VAL A 427 -19.46 -48.78 -21.10
C VAL A 427 -18.10 -48.44 -20.49
N GLY A 428 -18.14 -47.98 -19.24
CA GLY A 428 -17.07 -48.10 -18.26
C GLY A 428 -17.51 -49.04 -17.12
N ALA A 429 -16.60 -49.92 -16.73
CA ALA A 429 -16.51 -50.72 -15.50
C ALA A 429 -15.08 -51.30 -15.53
N ASP A 430 -14.22 -51.24 -14.51
CA ASP A 430 -14.43 -51.12 -13.07
C ASP A 430 -13.16 -50.63 -12.33
N CYS A 431 -13.41 -50.16 -11.10
CA CYS A 431 -12.58 -49.95 -9.90
C CYS A 431 -11.22 -50.68 -9.78
N GLY A 432 -10.21 -50.29 -9.00
CA GLY A 432 -10.05 -49.35 -7.87
C GLY A 432 -9.09 -49.98 -6.83
N VAL A 433 -8.45 -49.14 -5.98
CA VAL A 433 -7.93 -49.43 -4.61
C VAL A 433 -6.41 -49.69 -4.38
N THR A 434 -5.76 -48.62 -3.86
CA THR A 434 -4.87 -48.43 -2.67
C THR A 434 -3.43 -48.97 -2.52
N ASP A 435 -2.59 -48.02 -2.08
CA ASP A 435 -1.61 -48.01 -0.97
C ASP A 435 -0.21 -48.65 -1.05
N SER A 436 0.76 -47.73 -1.03
CA SER A 436 1.86 -47.60 -0.05
C SER A 436 3.19 -48.40 -0.19
N SER A 437 4.26 -47.61 -0.10
CA SER A 437 5.54 -47.87 0.60
C SER A 437 6.79 -48.32 -0.19
N PHE A 438 7.78 -47.41 -0.14
CA PHE A 438 9.23 -47.60 0.02
C PHE A 438 10.12 -48.23 -1.08
N GLY A 439 11.21 -47.51 -1.40
CA GLY A 439 12.55 -48.12 -1.54
C GLY A 439 13.20 -48.14 -2.93
N GLU A 440 14.07 -47.15 -3.15
CA GLU A 440 15.44 -47.29 -3.67
C GLU A 440 15.78 -47.99 -5.02
N THR A 441 16.40 -47.15 -5.89
CA THR A 441 17.66 -47.38 -6.64
C THR A 441 17.66 -48.13 -7.98
N SER A 442 18.37 -47.49 -8.92
CA SER A 442 19.24 -48.06 -9.96
C SER A 442 18.65 -48.71 -11.21
N SER A 443 19.02 -48.09 -12.33
CA SER A 443 19.37 -48.63 -13.66
C SER A 443 19.45 -50.16 -13.81
N ILE A 444 18.96 -50.67 -14.95
CA ILE A 444 19.73 -51.38 -16.01
C ILE A 444 18.74 -51.98 -17.05
N SER A 445 19.09 -51.78 -18.32
CA SER A 445 18.64 -52.42 -19.57
C SER A 445 17.84 -53.74 -19.53
N SER A 446 16.79 -53.84 -20.36
CA SER A 446 16.60 -54.86 -21.42
C SER A 446 15.12 -55.00 -21.79
N ILE A 447 14.69 -54.39 -22.89
CA ILE A 447 13.38 -54.65 -23.49
C ILE A 447 13.48 -55.98 -24.24
N LYS A 448 12.88 -57.02 -23.65
CA LYS A 448 12.52 -58.27 -24.34
C LYS A 448 11.34 -57.97 -25.27
N LEU A 449 11.53 -58.26 -26.56
CA LEU A 449 10.46 -58.42 -27.54
C LEU A 449 9.52 -59.54 -27.10
N THR A 450 8.28 -59.21 -26.74
CA THR A 450 7.18 -60.16 -26.67
C THR A 450 6.29 -59.99 -27.90
N ALA A 451 6.29 -61.05 -28.71
CA ALA A 451 5.46 -61.22 -29.88
C ALA A 451 3.97 -61.06 -29.53
N SER A 452 3.32 -60.07 -30.14
CA SER A 452 1.86 -59.94 -30.14
C SER A 452 1.33 -60.54 -31.44
N HIS A 453 0.61 -61.64 -31.28
CA HIS A 453 -0.12 -62.36 -32.32
C HIS A 453 -1.15 -61.44 -33.01
N PHE A 454 -1.08 -61.33 -34.34
CA PHE A 454 -2.22 -60.92 -35.14
C PHE A 454 -3.15 -62.12 -35.34
N LEU A 455 -4.34 -62.10 -34.77
CA LEU A 455 -5.41 -63.06 -35.07
C LEU A 455 -6.28 -62.48 -36.20
N LEU A 456 -6.42 -63.22 -37.30
CA LEU A 456 -7.33 -62.86 -38.39
C LEU A 456 -8.79 -63.01 -37.95
N THR A 457 -9.65 -62.13 -38.45
CA THR A 457 -11.10 -62.16 -38.21
C THR A 457 -11.74 -63.35 -38.93
N LYS A 458 -12.84 -63.91 -38.39
CA LYS A 458 -13.58 -65.05 -39.00
C LYS A 458 -14.00 -64.80 -40.45
N ASP A 459 -14.24 -63.56 -40.84
CA ASP A 459 -14.59 -63.18 -42.22
C ASP A 459 -13.37 -63.12 -43.15
N GLN A 460 -12.17 -62.84 -42.61
CA GLN A 460 -10.91 -62.88 -43.37
C GLN A 460 -10.41 -64.32 -43.57
N GLU A 461 -10.62 -65.22 -42.61
CA GLU A 461 -10.36 -66.67 -42.80
C GLU A 461 -11.34 -67.31 -43.80
N LYS A 462 -12.58 -66.80 -43.90
CA LYS A 462 -13.57 -67.23 -44.89
C LYS A 462 -13.23 -66.75 -46.31
N ALA A 463 -12.73 -65.54 -46.45
CA ALA A 463 -12.35 -64.96 -47.75
C ALA A 463 -11.11 -65.64 -48.37
N ILE A 464 -10.19 -66.14 -47.56
CA ILE A 464 -8.97 -66.84 -48.04
C ILE A 464 -9.24 -68.31 -48.43
N LYS A 465 -10.34 -68.91 -47.95
CA LYS A 465 -10.73 -70.31 -48.22
C LYS A 465 -11.86 -70.49 -49.25
N ALA A 466 -12.48 -69.41 -49.71
CA ALA A 466 -13.53 -69.49 -50.73
C ALA A 466 -12.91 -69.68 -52.13
N MET A 467 -13.24 -70.80 -52.79
CA MET A 467 -12.94 -71.00 -54.22
C MET A 467 -13.66 -69.92 -55.03
N THR A 468 -13.00 -69.38 -56.05
CA THR A 468 -13.65 -68.42 -56.96
C THR A 468 -14.67 -69.13 -57.86
N PRO A 469 -15.75 -68.46 -58.32
CA PRO A 469 -16.77 -69.08 -59.18
C PRO A 469 -16.20 -69.73 -60.46
N GLU A 470 -15.12 -69.18 -61.01
CA GLU A 470 -14.42 -69.76 -62.17
C GLU A 470 -13.62 -71.04 -61.82
N GLN A 471 -13.17 -71.19 -60.56
CA GLN A 471 -12.51 -72.40 -60.06
C GLN A 471 -13.50 -73.52 -59.70
N GLU A 472 -14.73 -73.19 -59.31
CA GLU A 472 -15.83 -74.15 -59.13
C GLU A 472 -16.32 -74.70 -60.48
N GLU A 473 -16.46 -73.85 -61.50
CA GLU A 473 -16.85 -74.28 -62.85
C GLU A 473 -15.78 -75.16 -63.53
N THR A 474 -14.49 -74.84 -63.36
CA THR A 474 -13.40 -75.65 -63.91
C THR A 474 -13.19 -76.98 -63.15
N ALA A 475 -13.42 -77.01 -61.84
CA ALA A 475 -13.45 -78.26 -61.08
C ALA A 475 -14.65 -79.15 -61.45
N SER A 476 -15.81 -78.56 -61.75
CA SER A 476 -17.02 -79.28 -62.17
C SER A 476 -16.90 -79.84 -63.61
N LEU A 477 -16.18 -79.14 -64.50
CA LEU A 477 -15.87 -79.62 -65.86
C LEU A 477 -14.81 -80.73 -65.87
N LEU A 478 -13.81 -80.66 -64.99
CA LEU A 478 -12.78 -81.71 -64.87
C LEU A 478 -13.32 -82.97 -64.17
N SER A 479 -14.24 -82.83 -63.21
CA SER A 479 -14.95 -83.96 -62.58
C SER A 479 -15.85 -84.72 -63.57
N SER A 480 -16.41 -84.02 -64.57
CA SER A 480 -17.24 -84.62 -65.63
C SER A 480 -16.42 -85.43 -66.65
N ILE A 481 -15.09 -85.24 -66.71
CA ILE A 481 -14.18 -85.93 -67.64
C ILE A 481 -13.52 -87.17 -66.99
N SER A 482 -13.55 -87.30 -65.66
CA SER A 482 -12.93 -88.42 -64.92
C SER A 482 -13.82 -89.66 -64.69
N HIS A 483 -15.05 -89.69 -65.20
CA HIS A 483 -15.97 -90.84 -65.07
C HIS A 483 -16.49 -91.36 -66.41
N ALA A 484 -15.60 -91.97 -67.22
CA ALA A 484 -15.99 -92.97 -68.21
C ALA A 484 -14.77 -93.79 -68.66
N PRO A 485 -14.67 -95.09 -68.31
CA PRO A 485 -13.76 -96.01 -68.96
C PRO A 485 -14.39 -96.59 -70.25
N ASP A 486 -13.56 -96.82 -71.25
CA ASP A 486 -13.75 -97.65 -72.45
C ASP A 486 -15.07 -97.50 -73.22
N THR A 487 -15.02 -96.86 -74.41
CA THR A 487 -15.37 -97.54 -75.67
C THR A 487 -15.07 -96.72 -76.93
N ALA A 488 -14.59 -97.48 -77.92
CA ALA A 488 -14.42 -97.24 -79.35
C ALA A 488 -15.10 -96.03 -80.02
N TYR A 489 -14.30 -95.37 -80.86
CA TYR A 489 -14.62 -94.92 -82.23
C TYR A 489 -16.11 -94.93 -82.61
N LEU A 490 -16.75 -93.76 -82.56
CA LEU A 490 -17.66 -93.19 -83.59
C LEU A 490 -18.14 -91.80 -83.11
N PRO A 491 -18.23 -90.76 -83.99
CA PRO A 491 -18.61 -89.41 -83.56
C PRO A 491 -20.12 -89.28 -83.27
N PRO A 492 -20.54 -88.45 -82.28
CA PRO A 492 -21.96 -88.16 -81.99
C PRO A 492 -22.71 -87.49 -83.16
N ALA A 493 -24.04 -87.60 -83.20
CA ALA A 493 -24.87 -87.02 -84.24
C ALA A 493 -24.83 -85.47 -84.22
N GLY A 494 -24.50 -84.86 -85.36
CA GLY A 494 -24.36 -83.41 -85.51
C GLY A 494 -23.00 -82.95 -86.07
N TYR A 495 -22.06 -83.87 -86.25
CA TYR A 495 -20.72 -83.58 -86.78
C TYR A 495 -20.70 -83.80 -88.29
N ARG A 496 -20.55 -82.71 -89.05
CA ARG A 496 -20.22 -82.75 -90.48
C ARG A 496 -18.70 -82.97 -90.60
N LEU A 497 -18.28 -83.95 -91.39
CA LEU A 497 -16.88 -84.10 -91.80
C LEU A 497 -16.48 -82.85 -92.59
N VAL A 498 -15.65 -82.04 -91.95
CA VAL A 498 -15.11 -80.79 -92.48
C VAL A 498 -14.04 -81.17 -93.50
N SER A 499 -14.15 -80.69 -94.73
CA SER A 499 -13.11 -80.90 -95.76
C SER A 499 -11.78 -80.29 -95.32
N ASP A 500 -10.64 -80.79 -95.79
CA ASP A 500 -9.32 -80.21 -95.43
C ASP A 500 -9.24 -78.70 -95.72
N SER A 501 -9.96 -78.20 -96.72
CA SER A 501 -10.11 -76.76 -96.98
C SER A 501 -10.92 -76.02 -95.92
N GLU A 502 -12.06 -76.58 -95.48
CA GLU A 502 -12.89 -75.98 -94.43
C GLU A 502 -12.19 -76.09 -93.05
N TRP A 503 -11.39 -77.12 -92.82
CA TRP A 503 -10.63 -77.33 -91.59
C TRP A 503 -9.44 -76.37 -91.50
N ASN A 504 -8.74 -76.16 -92.63
CA ASN A 504 -7.70 -75.13 -92.70
C ASN A 504 -8.28 -73.72 -92.56
N LEU A 505 -9.46 -73.45 -93.14
CA LEU A 505 -10.15 -72.17 -92.94
C LEU A 505 -10.59 -71.99 -91.49
N LEU A 506 -11.11 -73.03 -90.84
CA LEU A 506 -11.48 -73.00 -89.43
C LEU A 506 -10.24 -72.86 -88.52
N GLN A 507 -9.13 -73.54 -88.81
CA GLN A 507 -7.87 -73.32 -88.10
C GLN A 507 -7.33 -71.91 -88.30
N GLN A 508 -7.49 -71.35 -89.49
CA GLN A 508 -7.07 -69.98 -89.79
C GLN A 508 -7.99 -68.97 -89.13
N GLU A 509 -9.30 -69.24 -89.05
CA GLU A 509 -10.27 -68.44 -88.29
C GLU A 509 -10.06 -68.57 -86.78
N VAL A 510 -9.73 -69.75 -86.25
CA VAL A 510 -9.35 -69.94 -84.84
C VAL A 510 -8.02 -69.28 -84.54
N LYS A 511 -7.03 -69.33 -85.44
CA LYS A 511 -5.78 -68.56 -85.32
C LYS A 511 -6.03 -67.05 -85.45
N ASN A 512 -7.00 -66.62 -86.25
CA ASN A 512 -7.37 -65.22 -86.40
C ASN A 512 -8.22 -64.73 -85.21
N ALA A 513 -9.10 -65.56 -84.66
CA ALA A 513 -9.87 -65.32 -83.45
C ALA A 513 -8.96 -65.33 -82.22
N GLY A 514 -8.02 -66.26 -82.13
CA GLY A 514 -6.95 -66.26 -81.12
C GLY A 514 -6.04 -65.03 -81.24
N ARG A 515 -5.77 -64.53 -82.45
CA ARG A 515 -5.07 -63.25 -82.67
C ARG A 515 -5.92 -62.00 -82.37
N LYS A 516 -7.25 -62.10 -82.35
CA LYS A 516 -8.18 -61.03 -81.98
C LYS A 516 -8.52 -61.02 -80.48
N LEU A 517 -8.63 -62.20 -79.85
CA LEU A 517 -8.89 -62.41 -78.42
C LEU A 517 -7.62 -62.39 -77.55
N GLY A 518 -6.45 -62.66 -78.14
CA GLY A 518 -5.14 -62.58 -77.46
C GLY A 518 -4.54 -61.16 -77.41
N ARG A 519 -5.22 -60.16 -78.00
CA ARG A 519 -4.86 -58.75 -77.79
C ARG A 519 -5.56 -58.27 -76.53
N ARG A 520 -4.78 -57.80 -75.55
CA ARG A 520 -5.32 -57.15 -74.34
C ARG A 520 -6.28 -56.05 -74.79
N CYS A 521 -7.50 -56.03 -74.24
CA CYS A 521 -8.47 -54.98 -74.54
C CYS A 521 -7.86 -53.62 -74.13
N ASP A 522 -7.66 -52.73 -75.11
CA ASP A 522 -7.02 -51.43 -74.87
C ASP A 522 -7.81 -50.59 -73.84
N MET A 523 -9.13 -50.72 -73.81
CA MET A 523 -9.98 -50.08 -72.79
C MET A 523 -9.74 -50.65 -71.40
N CYS A 524 -9.69 -51.98 -71.25
CA CYS A 524 -9.40 -52.61 -69.96
C CYS A 524 -7.99 -52.27 -69.48
N SER A 525 -7.00 -52.22 -70.37
CA SER A 525 -5.64 -51.80 -70.03
C SER A 525 -5.57 -50.33 -69.63
N ASN A 526 -6.39 -49.46 -70.23
CA ASN A 526 -6.49 -48.06 -69.84
C ASN A 526 -7.14 -47.91 -68.45
N TYR A 527 -8.26 -48.59 -68.19
CA TYR A 527 -8.90 -48.59 -66.87
C TYR A 527 -8.01 -49.22 -65.79
N GLU A 528 -7.24 -50.26 -66.11
CA GLU A 528 -6.26 -50.85 -65.20
C GLU A 528 -5.15 -49.85 -64.85
N LYS A 529 -4.62 -49.12 -65.86
CA LYS A 529 -3.64 -48.04 -65.62
C LYS A 529 -4.23 -46.89 -64.80
N GLN A 530 -5.47 -46.49 -65.07
CA GLN A 530 -6.17 -45.46 -64.30
C GLN A 530 -6.40 -45.92 -62.86
N LEU A 531 -6.81 -47.18 -62.64
CA LEU A 531 -7.01 -47.74 -61.31
C LEU A 531 -5.68 -47.82 -60.54
N GLN A 532 -4.59 -48.26 -61.19
CA GLN A 532 -3.25 -48.26 -60.59
C GLN A 532 -2.78 -46.84 -60.24
N ALA A 533 -3.06 -45.85 -61.10
CA ALA A 533 -2.75 -44.46 -60.81
C ALA A 533 -3.55 -43.93 -59.61
N ILE A 534 -4.85 -44.24 -59.52
CA ILE A 534 -5.71 -43.87 -58.40
C ILE A 534 -5.27 -44.58 -57.11
N GLN A 535 -4.92 -45.87 -57.17
CA GLN A 535 -4.39 -46.63 -56.03
C GLN A 535 -3.03 -46.09 -55.57
N GLY A 536 -2.18 -45.65 -56.49
CA GLY A 536 -0.93 -44.94 -56.18
C GLY A 536 -1.19 -43.62 -55.45
N GLN A 537 -2.10 -42.80 -55.96
CA GLN A 537 -2.52 -41.55 -55.32
C GLN A 537 -3.18 -41.79 -53.94
N GLU A 538 -3.95 -42.86 -53.78
CA GLU A 538 -4.57 -43.26 -52.52
C GLU A 538 -3.52 -43.73 -51.49
N ALA A 539 -2.48 -44.44 -51.93
CA ALA A 539 -1.34 -44.79 -51.09
C ALA A 539 -0.54 -43.55 -50.66
N GLU A 540 -0.24 -42.64 -51.58
CA GLU A 540 0.48 -41.39 -51.29
C GLU A 540 -0.29 -40.51 -50.31
N THR A 541 -1.61 -40.33 -50.52
CA THR A 541 -2.46 -39.57 -49.58
C THR A 541 -2.56 -40.24 -48.22
N ARG A 542 -2.63 -41.58 -48.15
CA ARG A 542 -2.60 -42.33 -46.88
C ARG A 542 -1.29 -42.10 -46.13
N ASP A 543 -0.15 -42.13 -46.81
CA ASP A 543 1.14 -41.87 -46.17
C ASP A 543 1.31 -40.39 -45.76
N GLN A 544 0.75 -39.46 -46.55
CA GLN A 544 0.66 -38.04 -46.17
C GLN A 544 -0.17 -37.87 -44.89
N VAL A 545 -1.31 -38.56 -44.77
CA VAL A 545 -2.16 -38.53 -43.57
C VAL A 545 -1.43 -39.13 -42.36
N LYS A 546 -0.72 -40.25 -42.51
CA LYS A 546 0.10 -40.82 -41.42
C LYS A 546 1.18 -39.84 -40.96
N LYS A 547 1.87 -39.18 -41.90
CA LYS A 547 2.89 -38.18 -41.59
C LYS A 547 2.28 -37.01 -40.82
N LEU A 548 1.13 -36.49 -41.26
CA LEU A 548 0.39 -35.44 -40.55
C LEU A 548 -0.07 -35.90 -39.16
N GLN A 549 -0.55 -37.13 -39.00
CA GLN A 549 -0.94 -37.68 -37.70
C GLN A 549 0.25 -37.79 -36.74
N VAL A 550 1.43 -38.20 -37.22
CA VAL A 550 2.64 -38.25 -36.39
C VAL A 550 3.08 -36.84 -35.98
N MET A 551 3.10 -35.89 -36.92
CA MET A 551 3.44 -34.49 -36.61
C MET A 551 2.45 -33.87 -35.63
N LEU A 552 1.14 -34.15 -35.77
CA LEU A 552 0.11 -33.68 -34.85
C LEU A 552 0.31 -34.27 -33.45
N ARG A 553 0.59 -35.57 -33.33
CA ARG A 553 0.91 -36.20 -32.02
C ARG A 553 2.15 -35.56 -31.39
N GLN A 554 3.22 -35.40 -32.16
CA GLN A 554 4.44 -34.75 -31.67
C GLN A 554 4.21 -33.31 -31.20
N ALA A 555 3.39 -32.54 -31.94
CA ALA A 555 3.03 -31.19 -31.55
C ALA A 555 2.17 -31.18 -30.26
N ASN A 556 1.25 -32.13 -30.12
CA ASN A 556 0.44 -32.26 -28.91
C ASN A 556 1.29 -32.65 -27.69
N ASP A 557 2.19 -33.61 -27.82
CA ASP A 557 3.13 -34.01 -26.76
C ASP A 557 4.09 -32.87 -26.37
N GLN A 558 4.46 -32.02 -27.34
CA GLN A 558 5.23 -30.79 -27.07
C GLN A 558 4.41 -29.76 -26.31
N MET A 559 3.15 -29.56 -26.69
CA MET A 559 2.24 -28.64 -25.99
C MET A 559 1.97 -29.11 -24.56
N GLU A 560 1.72 -30.40 -24.33
CA GLU A 560 1.51 -30.96 -22.98
C GLU A 560 2.74 -30.76 -22.08
N ARG A 561 3.94 -30.99 -22.61
CA ARG A 561 5.19 -30.70 -21.88
C ARG A 561 5.35 -29.23 -21.56
N ALA A 562 5.12 -28.35 -22.53
CA ALA A 562 5.21 -26.91 -22.32
C ALA A 562 4.17 -26.41 -21.30
N MET A 563 2.96 -26.97 -21.31
CA MET A 563 1.93 -26.66 -20.30
C MET A 563 2.34 -27.13 -18.90
N ALA A 564 2.93 -28.33 -18.78
CA ALA A 564 3.44 -28.84 -17.51
C ALA A 564 4.60 -27.98 -16.99
N GLU A 565 5.59 -27.66 -17.83
CA GLU A 565 6.71 -26.78 -17.48
C GLU A 565 6.21 -25.40 -17.04
N LYS A 566 5.27 -24.82 -17.79
CA LYS A 566 4.62 -23.55 -17.42
C LYS A 566 3.97 -23.64 -16.04
N GLN A 567 3.19 -24.69 -15.76
CA GLN A 567 2.54 -24.87 -14.47
C GLN A 567 3.58 -24.96 -13.33
N THR A 568 4.67 -25.72 -13.53
CA THR A 568 5.73 -25.81 -12.51
C THR A 568 6.43 -24.48 -12.25
N LEU A 569 6.62 -23.66 -13.29
CA LEU A 569 7.18 -22.32 -13.15
C LEU A 569 6.23 -21.37 -12.43
N GLU A 570 4.94 -21.41 -12.75
CA GLU A 570 3.90 -20.63 -12.06
C GLU A 570 3.83 -20.99 -10.57
N ASP A 571 3.87 -22.28 -10.24
CA ASP A 571 3.88 -22.76 -8.86
C ASP A 571 5.17 -22.35 -8.13
N SER A 572 6.33 -22.43 -8.78
CA SER A 572 7.61 -22.00 -8.20
C SER A 572 7.64 -20.49 -7.93
N VAL A 573 7.14 -19.67 -8.85
CA VAL A 573 7.03 -18.21 -8.67
C VAL A 573 6.06 -17.90 -7.54
N LYS A 574 4.93 -18.62 -7.45
CA LYS A 574 3.95 -18.44 -6.38
C LYS A 574 4.56 -18.72 -5.01
N VAL A 575 5.23 -19.87 -4.85
CA VAL A 575 5.91 -20.23 -3.59
C VAL A 575 6.99 -19.20 -3.25
N SER A 576 7.81 -18.80 -4.22
CA SER A 576 8.84 -17.78 -4.01
C SER A 576 8.23 -16.45 -3.55
N ASN A 577 7.12 -16.02 -4.16
CA ASN A 577 6.43 -14.79 -3.77
C ASN A 577 5.84 -14.87 -2.35
N GLU A 578 5.23 -16.00 -1.99
CA GLU A 578 4.72 -16.26 -0.64
C GLU A 578 5.86 -16.22 0.40
N GLU A 579 7.00 -16.84 0.12
CA GLU A 579 8.19 -16.77 0.98
C GLU A 579 8.75 -15.35 1.10
N THR A 580 8.84 -14.60 0.01
CA THR A 580 9.30 -13.21 0.06
C THR A 580 8.35 -12.33 0.85
N THR A 581 7.03 -12.54 0.71
CA THR A 581 6.01 -11.82 1.46
C THR A 581 6.11 -12.14 2.95
N ALA A 582 6.32 -13.41 3.31
CA ALA A 582 6.52 -13.81 4.71
C ALA A 582 7.79 -13.18 5.31
N LYS A 583 8.91 -13.17 4.55
CA LYS A 583 10.16 -12.53 4.98
C LYS A 583 10.00 -11.01 5.16
N VAL A 584 9.31 -10.35 4.23
CA VAL A 584 9.03 -8.90 4.32
C VAL A 584 8.18 -8.61 5.55
N SER A 585 7.10 -9.36 5.79
CA SER A 585 6.25 -9.19 6.98
C SER A 585 7.03 -9.37 8.28
N ALA A 586 7.90 -10.39 8.36
CA ALA A 586 8.75 -10.60 9.54
C ALA A 586 9.76 -9.46 9.76
N LEU A 587 10.36 -8.93 8.68
CA LEU A 587 11.24 -7.77 8.77
C LEU A 587 10.49 -6.50 9.20
N MET A 588 9.30 -6.26 8.68
CA MET A 588 8.45 -5.14 9.08
C MET A 588 8.08 -5.23 10.56
N GLN A 589 7.73 -6.42 11.06
CA GLN A 589 7.48 -6.63 12.48
C GLN A 589 8.71 -6.31 13.33
N ARG A 590 9.91 -6.80 12.95
CA ARG A 590 11.13 -6.48 13.70
C ARG A 590 11.48 -5.00 13.68
N VAL A 591 11.21 -4.30 12.58
CA VAL A 591 11.39 -2.84 12.49
C VAL A 591 10.45 -2.15 13.48
N GLN A 592 9.17 -2.53 13.50
CA GLN A 592 8.19 -1.97 14.44
C GLN A 592 8.57 -2.22 15.91
N GLU A 593 9.03 -3.43 16.24
CA GLU A 593 9.53 -3.77 17.59
C GLU A 593 10.77 -2.96 17.95
N SER A 594 11.68 -2.73 16.99
CA SER A 594 12.88 -1.92 17.20
C SER A 594 12.56 -0.43 17.39
N GLU A 595 11.60 0.10 16.63
CA GLU A 595 11.15 1.48 16.74
C GLU A 595 10.46 1.76 18.07
N THR A 596 9.59 0.84 18.52
CA THR A 596 8.93 0.95 19.83
C THR A 596 9.93 0.87 20.97
N LEU A 597 10.93 -0.04 20.90
CA LEU A 597 12.02 -0.11 21.86
C LEU A 597 12.87 1.18 21.87
N LEU A 598 13.21 1.72 20.69
CA LEU A 598 13.97 2.96 20.58
C LEU A 598 13.19 4.13 21.20
N GLY A 599 11.88 4.23 20.95
CA GLY A 599 11.02 5.24 21.56
C GLY A 599 11.00 5.13 23.10
N ALA A 600 10.87 3.91 23.63
CA ALA A 600 10.92 3.68 25.08
C ALA A 600 12.27 4.05 25.68
N LEU A 601 13.38 3.71 25.03
CA LEU A 601 14.74 4.07 25.48
C LEU A 601 14.98 5.58 25.44
N GLN A 602 14.48 6.28 24.41
CA GLN A 602 14.57 7.74 24.34
C GLN A 602 13.79 8.42 25.46
N GLN A 603 12.59 7.92 25.78
CA GLN A 603 11.80 8.41 26.90
C GLN A 603 12.51 8.18 28.23
N ALA A 604 12.98 6.95 28.49
CA ALA A 604 13.71 6.60 29.71
C ALA A 604 14.99 7.43 29.88
N PHE A 605 15.72 7.68 28.79
CA PHE A 605 16.88 8.57 28.81
C PHE A 605 16.48 10.02 29.13
N GLY A 606 15.39 10.52 28.53
CA GLY A 606 14.84 11.85 28.83
C GLY A 606 14.45 12.00 30.31
N GLU A 607 13.82 10.98 30.88
CA GLU A 607 13.48 10.90 32.31
C GLU A 607 14.74 10.88 33.19
N ALA A 608 15.71 10.00 32.89
CA ALA A 608 16.97 9.93 33.64
C ALA A 608 17.76 11.25 33.58
N LYS A 609 17.76 11.93 32.43
CA LYS A 609 18.38 13.25 32.27
C LYS A 609 17.68 14.30 33.13
N ARG A 610 16.34 14.35 33.14
CA ARG A 610 15.60 15.27 34.02
C ARG A 610 15.87 15.00 35.49
N ASN A 611 15.81 13.74 35.92
CA ASN A 611 16.06 13.35 37.31
C ASN A 611 17.48 13.73 37.77
N THR A 612 18.48 13.54 36.92
CA THR A 612 19.87 13.95 37.23
C THR A 612 20.04 15.46 37.25
N GLN A 613 19.37 16.20 36.37
CA GLN A 613 19.33 17.67 36.41
C GLN A 613 18.67 18.20 37.68
N GLU A 614 17.56 17.59 38.11
CA GLU A 614 16.88 17.92 39.37
C GLU A 614 17.78 17.65 40.58
N GLN A 615 18.44 16.48 40.63
CA GLN A 615 19.41 16.17 41.68
C GLN A 615 20.58 17.16 41.70
N MET A 616 21.09 17.55 40.53
CA MET A 616 22.13 18.56 40.41
C MET A 616 21.65 19.92 40.91
N ALA A 617 20.42 20.32 40.59
CA ALA A 617 19.83 21.57 41.08
C ALA A 617 19.68 21.57 42.61
N VAL A 618 19.26 20.45 43.21
CA VAL A 618 19.20 20.31 44.68
C VAL A 618 20.58 20.42 45.31
N LEU A 619 21.59 19.73 44.74
CA LEU A 619 22.96 19.81 45.25
C LEU A 619 23.53 21.23 45.14
N VAL A 620 23.30 21.93 44.03
CA VAL A 620 23.71 23.33 43.86
C VAL A 620 23.04 24.22 44.90
N LYS A 621 21.72 24.10 45.09
CA LYS A 621 20.99 24.84 46.14
C LYS A 621 21.54 24.56 47.53
N SER A 622 21.80 23.30 47.88
CA SER A 622 22.38 22.95 49.18
C SER A 622 23.80 23.52 49.35
N ARG A 623 24.61 23.53 48.28
CA ARG A 623 25.96 24.09 48.30
C ARG A 623 25.91 25.59 48.53
N GLU A 624 24.99 26.28 47.85
CA GLU A 624 24.76 27.71 48.00
C GLU A 624 24.28 28.05 49.41
N GLN A 625 23.31 27.30 49.95
CA GLN A 625 22.84 27.46 51.33
C GLN A 625 23.99 27.32 52.35
N VAL A 626 24.83 26.29 52.21
CA VAL A 626 25.99 26.10 53.09
C VAL A 626 27.02 27.23 52.92
N ALA A 627 27.27 27.69 51.70
CA ALA A 627 28.18 28.80 51.42
C ALA A 627 27.66 30.13 52.03
N ASP A 628 26.36 30.37 51.96
CA ASP A 628 25.71 31.54 52.53
C ASP A 628 25.73 31.48 54.06
N GLU A 629 25.47 30.32 54.67
CA GLU A 629 25.58 30.13 56.12
C GLU A 629 27.03 30.32 56.60
N LEU A 630 28.00 29.80 55.87
CA LEU A 630 29.42 29.97 56.19
C LEU A 630 29.83 31.44 56.08
N SER A 631 29.37 32.14 55.05
CA SER A 631 29.60 33.57 54.85
C SER A 631 28.89 34.42 55.92
N ARG A 632 27.70 34.01 56.37
CA ARG A 632 26.99 34.64 57.51
C ARG A 632 27.78 34.45 58.80
N LEU A 633 28.18 33.22 59.12
CA LEU A 633 28.95 32.92 60.33
C LEU A 633 30.33 33.62 60.34
N GLN A 634 30.94 33.81 59.17
CA GLN A 634 32.16 34.62 59.04
C GLN A 634 31.91 36.08 59.39
N ARG A 635 30.88 36.70 58.79
CA ARG A 635 30.50 38.09 59.12
C ARG A 635 30.12 38.27 60.59
N ASP A 636 29.38 37.33 61.17
CA ASP A 636 28.99 37.36 62.57
C ASP A 636 30.22 37.27 63.49
N ASN A 637 31.19 36.40 63.16
CA ASN A 637 32.46 36.31 63.89
C ASN A 637 33.28 37.60 63.78
N GLU A 638 33.41 38.18 62.59
CA GLU A 638 34.13 39.44 62.38
C GLU A 638 33.48 40.58 63.16
N SER A 639 32.14 40.65 63.16
CA SER A 639 31.37 41.62 63.94
C SER A 639 31.55 41.43 65.45
N LEU A 640 31.41 40.20 65.95
CA LEU A 640 31.65 39.87 67.37
C LEU A 640 33.07 40.21 67.80
N GLN A 641 34.08 39.90 66.98
CA GLN A 641 35.47 40.26 67.25
C GLN A 641 35.67 41.78 67.24
N GLY A 642 35.04 42.50 66.32
CA GLY A 642 35.06 43.96 66.25
C GLY A 642 34.46 44.60 67.50
N LYS A 643 33.28 44.15 67.93
CA LYS A 643 32.63 44.60 69.18
C LYS A 643 33.45 44.27 70.41
N HIS A 644 34.01 43.07 70.48
CA HIS A 644 34.88 42.68 71.59
C HIS A 644 36.08 43.63 71.70
N ARG A 645 36.74 43.94 70.58
CA ARG A 645 37.84 44.93 70.54
C ARG A 645 37.38 46.30 71.03
N LEU A 646 36.22 46.78 70.58
CA LEU A 646 35.65 48.06 71.01
C LEU A 646 35.39 48.10 72.53
N HIS A 647 34.77 47.06 73.11
CA HIS A 647 34.50 47.02 74.54
C HIS A 647 35.78 46.91 75.38
N VAL A 648 36.80 46.19 74.90
CA VAL A 648 38.13 46.17 75.53
C VAL A 648 38.76 47.57 75.51
N GLU A 649 38.69 48.28 74.38
CA GLU A 649 39.19 49.66 74.25
C GLU A 649 38.46 50.63 75.19
N LEU A 650 37.13 50.56 75.26
CA LEU A 650 36.32 51.37 76.17
C LEU A 650 36.67 51.09 77.64
N GLN A 651 36.86 49.82 78.01
CA GLN A 651 37.25 49.43 79.38
C GLN A 651 38.66 49.91 79.75
N GLN A 652 39.58 50.01 78.79
CA GLN A 652 40.93 50.55 79.00
C GLN A 652 40.95 52.08 79.13
N GLN A 653 39.99 52.77 78.50
CA GLN A 653 39.83 54.23 78.61
C GLN A 653 39.24 54.66 79.96
N GLU A 654 38.60 53.76 80.70
CA GLU A 654 38.21 54.03 82.08
C GLU A 654 39.47 54.20 82.94
N ASP A 655 39.66 55.37 83.56
CA ASP A 655 40.75 55.68 84.51
C ASP A 655 40.61 54.88 85.83
N PHE A 656 40.64 53.55 85.73
CA PHE A 656 40.45 52.62 86.84
C PHE A 656 41.78 52.32 87.52
N GLN A 657 41.88 52.64 88.80
CA GLN A 657 43.06 52.33 89.61
C GLN A 657 42.99 50.89 90.12
N MET A 658 43.97 50.08 89.74
CA MET A 658 44.04 48.66 90.13
C MET A 658 44.36 48.48 91.63
N PRO A 659 43.60 47.63 92.36
CA PRO A 659 43.93 47.28 93.74
C PRO A 659 45.19 46.40 93.84
N ASN A 660 46.12 46.74 94.75
CA ASN A 660 47.40 46.03 94.96
C ASN A 660 47.31 44.79 95.89
N THR A 661 46.13 44.23 96.12
CA THR A 661 45.89 43.11 97.08
C THR A 661 45.61 41.78 96.36
N GLU A 662 45.44 40.69 97.13
CA GLU A 662 45.03 39.35 96.63
C GLU A 662 43.75 39.35 95.76
N LEU A 663 42.97 40.44 95.79
CA LEU A 663 41.76 40.64 94.98
C LEU A 663 42.05 41.01 93.51
N GLN A 664 43.29 41.33 93.14
CA GLN A 664 43.65 41.78 91.80
C GLN A 664 43.24 40.78 90.71
N GLY A 665 43.45 39.49 90.93
CA GLY A 665 43.07 38.44 89.97
C GLY A 665 41.55 38.28 89.81
N LEU A 666 40.77 38.49 90.87
CA LEU A 666 39.32 38.45 90.81
C LEU A 666 38.77 39.67 90.04
N VAL A 667 39.33 40.85 90.27
CA VAL A 667 38.94 42.09 89.56
C VAL A 667 39.24 42.00 88.06
N LEU A 668 40.39 41.43 87.68
CA LEU A 668 40.70 41.19 86.26
C LEU A 668 39.69 40.23 85.62
N ARG A 669 39.37 39.12 86.29
CA ARG A 669 38.40 38.15 85.77
C ARG A 669 37.00 38.76 85.63
N LEU A 670 36.53 39.52 86.61
CA LEU A 670 35.24 40.23 86.52
C LEU A 670 35.23 41.28 85.41
N ARG A 671 36.35 41.95 85.15
CA ARG A 671 36.49 42.91 84.04
C ARG A 671 36.45 42.21 82.68
N GLU A 672 37.15 41.09 82.52
CA GLU A 672 37.09 40.23 81.33
C GLU A 672 35.67 39.68 81.10
N ASP A 673 35.02 39.18 82.16
CA ASP A 673 33.66 38.67 82.12
C ASP A 673 32.65 39.77 81.73
N MET A 674 32.84 41.00 82.22
CA MET A 674 32.00 42.14 81.88
C MET A 674 32.10 42.52 80.40
N VAL A 675 33.31 42.53 79.83
CA VAL A 675 33.52 42.75 78.39
C VAL A 675 32.86 41.65 77.57
N ALA A 676 33.00 40.38 77.97
CA ALA A 676 32.37 39.26 77.28
C ALA A 676 30.83 39.35 77.32
N LEU A 677 30.26 39.71 78.47
CA LEU A 677 28.82 39.90 78.64
C LEU A 677 28.28 41.04 77.78
N LEU A 678 28.94 42.21 77.78
CA LEU A 678 28.53 43.36 76.95
C LEU A 678 28.60 43.04 75.46
N THR A 679 29.69 42.41 75.01
CA THR A 679 29.85 41.98 73.61
C THR A 679 28.73 41.04 73.18
N SER A 680 28.38 40.07 74.03
CA SER A 680 27.31 39.09 73.77
C SER A 680 25.93 39.74 73.72
N ALA A 681 25.65 40.66 74.66
CA ALA A 681 24.40 41.40 74.73
C ALA A 681 24.17 42.28 73.49
N ASP A 682 25.17 43.10 73.11
CA ASP A 682 25.10 43.99 71.96
C ASP A 682 25.00 43.23 70.63
N HIS A 683 25.64 42.06 70.52
CA HIS A 683 25.46 41.17 69.37
C HIS A 683 24.06 40.56 69.31
N MET A 684 23.51 40.11 70.44
CA MET A 684 22.16 39.55 70.49
C MET A 684 21.10 40.59 70.17
N GLU A 685 21.24 41.83 70.65
CA GLU A 685 20.31 42.92 70.35
C GLU A 685 20.30 43.28 68.86
N GLU A 686 21.47 43.41 68.22
CA GLU A 686 21.54 43.67 66.77
C GLU A 686 21.00 42.50 65.94
N LYS A 687 21.27 41.25 66.35
CA LYS A 687 20.72 40.07 65.68
C LYS A 687 19.19 40.08 65.69
N LEU A 688 18.58 40.37 66.84
CA LEU A 688 17.13 40.48 66.97
C LEU A 688 16.57 41.64 66.12
N LYS A 689 17.25 42.79 66.07
CA LYS A 689 16.85 43.91 65.20
C LYS A 689 16.89 43.54 63.72
N ALA A 690 17.95 42.84 63.28
CA ALA A 690 18.09 42.37 61.90
C ALA A 690 17.03 41.32 61.54
N GLU A 691 16.74 40.38 62.46
CA GLU A 691 15.71 39.35 62.27
C GLU A 691 14.30 39.96 62.15
N ILE A 692 13.98 40.99 62.95
CA ILE A 692 12.73 41.75 62.83
C ILE A 692 12.62 42.42 61.46
N LEU A 693 13.71 43.00 60.93
CA LEU A 693 13.70 43.63 59.61
C LEU A 693 13.55 42.60 58.49
N PHE A 694 14.30 41.49 58.57
CA PHE A 694 14.20 40.41 57.60
C PHE A 694 12.79 39.80 57.54
N LEU A 695 12.18 39.51 58.68
CA LEU A 695 10.81 38.99 58.73
C LEU A 695 9.80 39.98 58.14
N LYS A 696 10.00 41.30 58.34
CA LYS A 696 9.16 42.32 57.71
C LYS A 696 9.32 42.34 56.18
N GLU A 697 10.55 42.27 55.68
CA GLU A 697 10.83 42.22 54.24
C GLU A 697 10.30 40.93 53.60
N GLN A 698 10.44 39.79 54.29
CA GLN A 698 9.92 38.51 53.84
C GLN A 698 8.38 38.53 53.74
N ILE A 699 7.68 39.01 54.76
CA ILE A 699 6.22 39.15 54.73
C ILE A 699 5.79 40.05 53.55
N GLN A 700 6.50 41.16 53.33
CA GLN A 700 6.19 42.08 52.24
C GLN A 700 6.42 41.43 50.86
N ALA A 701 7.50 40.66 50.69
CA ALA A 701 7.78 39.94 49.46
C ALA A 701 6.76 38.80 49.21
N GLU A 702 6.41 38.03 50.23
CA GLU A 702 5.37 37.00 50.15
C GLU A 702 4.01 37.61 49.78
N GLN A 703 3.68 38.79 50.31
CA GLN A 703 2.45 39.49 49.98
C GLN A 703 2.42 39.98 48.52
N CYS A 704 3.52 40.53 48.01
CA CYS A 704 3.64 40.90 46.60
C CYS A 704 3.54 39.67 45.67
N LEU A 705 4.18 38.55 46.03
CA LEU A 705 4.08 37.31 45.26
C LEU A 705 2.66 36.75 45.25
N LYS A 706 1.96 36.82 46.39
CA LYS A 706 0.55 36.43 46.49
C LYS A 706 -0.31 37.27 45.55
N GLU A 707 -0.18 38.59 45.58
CA GLU A 707 -0.92 39.51 44.70
C GLU A 707 -0.65 39.19 43.21
N ASN A 708 0.61 38.97 42.83
CA ASN A 708 0.96 38.59 41.45
C ASN A 708 0.37 37.23 41.02
N LEU A 709 0.32 36.25 41.94
CA LEU A 709 -0.30 34.95 41.68
C LEU A 709 -1.81 35.07 41.55
N GLU A 710 -2.45 35.88 42.40
CA GLU A 710 -3.88 36.18 42.31
C GLU A 710 -4.21 36.84 40.95
N ASP A 711 -3.42 37.81 40.50
CA ASP A 711 -3.58 38.45 39.19
C ASP A 711 -3.37 37.46 38.03
N THR A 712 -2.40 36.56 38.14
CA THR A 712 -2.15 35.55 37.09
C THR A 712 -3.29 34.54 37.00
N LEU A 713 -3.75 34.03 38.14
CA LEU A 713 -4.89 33.11 38.18
C LEU A 713 -6.16 33.79 37.68
N GLN A 714 -6.35 35.07 37.98
CA GLN A 714 -7.46 35.85 37.47
C GLN A 714 -7.41 35.94 35.92
N LEU A 715 -6.25 36.20 35.34
CA LEU A 715 -6.05 36.20 33.89
C LEU A 715 -6.29 34.81 33.26
N GLU A 716 -5.84 33.72 33.89
CA GLU A 716 -6.11 32.36 33.42
C GLU A 716 -7.59 32.00 33.47
N ILE A 717 -8.30 32.42 34.53
CA ILE A 717 -9.76 32.27 34.64
C ILE A 717 -10.46 33.06 33.54
N GLU A 718 -10.03 34.29 33.25
CA GLU A 718 -10.57 35.10 32.15
C GLU A 718 -10.31 34.45 30.79
N GLY A 719 -9.10 33.93 30.54
CA GLY A 719 -8.78 33.17 29.34
C GLY A 719 -9.63 31.91 29.18
N CYS A 720 -9.84 31.14 30.25
CA CYS A 720 -10.71 29.97 30.22
C CYS A 720 -12.17 30.34 29.91
N LYS A 721 -12.67 31.47 30.45
CA LYS A 721 -14.01 31.97 30.14
C LYS A 721 -14.15 32.36 28.66
N GLU A 722 -13.13 32.99 28.08
CA GLU A 722 -13.08 33.30 26.64
C GLU A 722 -13.05 32.03 25.78
N GLU A 723 -12.26 31.03 26.16
CA GLU A 723 -12.22 29.74 25.48
C GLU A 723 -13.58 29.03 25.53
N ILE A 724 -14.23 28.98 26.69
CA ILE A 724 -15.58 28.42 26.85
C ILE A 724 -16.58 29.16 25.97
N ALA A 725 -16.51 30.49 25.88
CA ALA A 725 -17.36 31.28 24.99
C ALA A 725 -17.09 30.98 23.51
N SER A 726 -15.83 30.75 23.13
CA SER A 726 -15.48 30.34 21.76
C SER A 726 -16.00 28.94 21.43
N PHE A 727 -15.87 27.97 22.35
CA PHE A 727 -16.39 26.62 22.20
C PHE A 727 -17.92 26.59 22.10
N SER A 728 -18.62 27.43 22.86
CA SER A 728 -20.08 27.52 22.79
C SER A 728 -20.54 28.09 21.45
N SER A 729 -19.86 29.12 20.92
CA SER A 729 -20.10 29.64 19.57
C SER A 729 -19.84 28.59 18.48
N LEU A 730 -18.74 27.83 18.59
CA LEU A 730 -18.37 26.82 17.61
C LEU A 730 -19.34 25.62 17.65
N LYS A 731 -19.83 25.27 18.84
CA LYS A 731 -20.90 24.28 19.03
C LYS A 731 -22.20 24.71 18.36
N MET A 732 -22.60 25.98 18.52
CA MET A 732 -23.80 26.51 17.84
C MET A 732 -23.66 26.43 16.32
N GLU A 733 -22.50 26.78 15.78
CA GLU A 733 -22.23 26.72 14.34
C GLU A 733 -22.24 25.27 13.81
N LEU A 734 -21.70 24.33 14.59
CA LEU A 734 -21.74 22.90 14.25
C LEU A 734 -23.17 22.35 14.23
N GLU A 735 -24.02 22.73 15.18
CA GLU A 735 -25.44 22.36 15.16
C GLU A 735 -26.20 22.99 13.98
N ARG A 736 -25.85 24.22 13.59
CA ARG A 736 -26.39 24.86 12.38
C ARG A 736 -26.02 24.06 11.11
N ILE A 737 -24.75 23.68 10.96
CA ILE A 737 -24.28 22.89 9.81
C ILE A 737 -24.92 21.51 9.78
N LYS A 738 -25.12 20.86 10.94
CA LYS A 738 -25.84 19.58 11.02
C LYS A 738 -27.27 19.71 10.51
N ALA A 739 -28.00 20.74 10.95
CA ALA A 739 -29.38 20.98 10.49
C ALA A 739 -29.44 21.22 8.97
N GLU A 740 -28.48 21.99 8.41
CA GLU A 740 -28.38 22.19 6.95
C GLU A 740 -28.08 20.90 6.19
N LYS A 741 -27.20 20.06 6.74
CA LYS A 741 -26.87 18.75 6.16
C LYS A 741 -28.11 17.84 6.14
N GLU A 742 -28.84 17.72 7.24
CA GLU A 742 -30.06 16.92 7.32
C GLU A 742 -31.11 17.40 6.32
N GLN A 743 -31.25 18.72 6.14
CA GLN A 743 -32.14 19.30 5.14
C GLN A 743 -31.73 18.95 3.70
N LEU A 744 -30.43 19.00 3.39
CA LEU A 744 -29.90 18.63 2.07
C LEU A 744 -30.06 17.12 1.79
N GLU A 745 -29.82 16.27 2.80
CA GLU A 745 -30.03 14.81 2.69
C GLU A 745 -31.50 14.49 2.43
N SER A 746 -32.43 15.14 3.14
CA SER A 746 -33.87 14.98 2.89
C SER A 746 -34.24 15.44 1.47
N SER A 747 -33.69 16.57 1.00
CA SER A 747 -33.96 17.04 -0.37
C SER A 747 -33.38 16.09 -1.43
N LEU A 748 -32.19 15.52 -1.20
CA LEU A 748 -31.58 14.55 -2.09
C LEU A 748 -32.40 13.26 -2.17
N ALA A 749 -32.92 12.78 -1.04
CA ALA A 749 -33.82 11.62 -1.00
C ALA A 749 -35.08 11.87 -1.84
N GLU A 750 -35.74 13.01 -1.66
CA GLU A 750 -36.90 13.40 -2.48
C GLU A 750 -36.56 13.43 -3.98
N LYS A 751 -35.40 14.00 -4.36
CA LYS A 751 -34.97 14.02 -5.77
C LYS A 751 -34.71 12.63 -6.30
N THR A 752 -34.13 11.74 -5.51
CA THR A 752 -33.87 10.35 -5.89
C THR A 752 -35.17 9.61 -6.16
N ASP A 753 -36.16 9.73 -5.26
CA ASP A 753 -37.50 9.13 -5.44
C ASP A 753 -38.20 9.66 -6.70
N THR A 754 -38.11 10.97 -6.96
CA THR A 754 -38.68 11.53 -8.20
C THR A 754 -37.99 10.98 -9.45
N LEU A 755 -36.68 10.75 -9.40
CA LEU A 755 -35.91 10.20 -10.51
C LEU A 755 -36.27 8.73 -10.76
N GLU A 756 -36.42 7.93 -9.71
CA GLU A 756 -36.91 6.54 -9.82
C GLU A 756 -38.32 6.47 -10.42
N SER A 757 -39.22 7.37 -10.01
CA SER A 757 -40.56 7.48 -10.60
C SER A 757 -40.50 7.80 -12.10
N ILE A 758 -39.65 8.75 -12.50
CA ILE A 758 -39.43 9.10 -13.91
C ILE A 758 -38.81 7.93 -14.68
N GLN A 759 -37.87 7.17 -14.09
CA GLN A 759 -37.30 5.97 -14.71
C GLN A 759 -38.36 4.88 -14.90
N GLY A 760 -39.24 4.66 -13.92
CA GLY A 760 -40.37 3.73 -14.03
C GLY A 760 -41.31 4.12 -15.17
N LEU A 761 -41.66 5.41 -15.27
CA LEU A 761 -42.45 5.96 -16.39
C LEU A 761 -41.75 5.75 -17.73
N ARG A 762 -40.45 6.01 -17.82
CA ARG A 762 -39.65 5.77 -19.04
C ARG A 762 -39.70 4.31 -19.47
N ILE A 763 -39.52 3.37 -18.53
CA ILE A 763 -39.57 1.93 -18.83
C ILE A 763 -40.96 1.55 -19.36
N SER A 764 -42.03 2.06 -18.73
CA SER A 764 -43.40 1.83 -19.18
C SER A 764 -43.64 2.36 -20.61
N LEU A 765 -43.19 3.58 -20.91
CA LEU A 765 -43.30 4.17 -22.25
C LEU A 765 -42.45 3.39 -23.29
N GLU A 766 -41.25 2.94 -22.94
CA GLU A 766 -40.44 2.10 -23.82
C GLU A 766 -41.10 0.75 -24.13
N GLN A 767 -41.83 0.18 -23.16
CA GLN A 767 -42.61 -1.04 -23.37
C GLN A 767 -43.79 -0.80 -24.30
N GLN A 768 -44.56 0.27 -24.08
CA GLN A 768 -45.67 0.66 -24.96
C GLN A 768 -45.19 0.91 -26.40
N LEU A 769 -44.03 1.56 -26.58
CA LEU A 769 -43.45 1.76 -27.91
C LEU A 769 -43.07 0.43 -28.59
N LYS A 770 -42.55 -0.55 -27.84
CA LYS A 770 -42.25 -1.89 -28.39
C LYS A 770 -43.52 -2.59 -28.84
N GLU A 771 -44.56 -2.59 -28.01
CA GLU A 771 -45.87 -3.19 -28.33
C GLU A 771 -46.51 -2.53 -29.54
N LEU A 772 -46.44 -1.20 -29.65
CA LEU A 772 -46.98 -0.48 -30.80
C LEU A 772 -46.17 -0.75 -32.07
N THR A 773 -44.86 -0.97 -31.94
CA THR A 773 -43.99 -1.37 -33.05
C THR A 773 -44.30 -2.80 -33.53
N THR A 774 -44.51 -3.76 -32.62
CA THR A 774 -44.89 -5.13 -33.00
C THR A 774 -46.27 -5.17 -33.63
N ALA A 775 -47.23 -4.41 -33.09
CA ALA A 775 -48.56 -4.26 -33.69
C ALA A 775 -48.47 -3.68 -35.12
N LYS A 776 -47.63 -2.66 -35.33
CA LYS A 776 -47.38 -2.10 -36.66
C LYS A 776 -46.83 -3.14 -37.65
N VAL A 777 -45.89 -3.98 -37.23
CA VAL A 777 -45.33 -5.06 -38.07
C VAL A 777 -46.42 -6.07 -38.45
N CYS A 778 -47.26 -6.49 -37.50
CA CYS A 778 -48.39 -7.38 -37.80
C CYS A 778 -49.37 -6.76 -38.81
N VAL A 779 -49.69 -5.47 -38.67
CA VAL A 779 -50.57 -4.78 -39.62
C VAL A 779 -49.96 -4.75 -41.02
N CYS A 780 -48.66 -4.47 -41.16
CA CYS A 780 -47.97 -4.54 -42.45
C CYS A 780 -48.05 -5.94 -43.08
N GLN A 781 -47.84 -7.00 -42.28
CA GLN A 781 -47.97 -8.38 -42.77
C GLN A 781 -49.40 -8.69 -43.25
N VAL A 782 -50.43 -8.22 -42.52
CA VAL A 782 -51.83 -8.40 -42.95
C VAL A 782 -52.12 -7.66 -44.26
N LEU A 783 -51.55 -6.47 -44.45
CA LEU A 783 -51.68 -5.73 -45.71
C LEU A 783 -51.01 -6.47 -46.87
N ASP A 784 -49.81 -7.02 -46.66
CA ASP A 784 -49.10 -7.80 -47.69
C ASP A 784 -49.90 -9.06 -48.10
N GLU A 785 -50.47 -9.78 -47.13
CA GLU A 785 -51.34 -10.93 -47.40
C GLU A 785 -52.64 -10.53 -48.11
N ARG A 786 -53.22 -9.38 -47.77
CA ARG A 786 -54.37 -8.82 -48.48
C ARG A 786 -54.03 -8.53 -49.94
N ASP A 787 -52.89 -7.92 -50.21
CA ASP A 787 -52.46 -7.59 -51.57
C ASP A 787 -52.10 -8.85 -52.38
N LYS A 788 -51.58 -9.91 -51.74
CA LYS A 788 -51.46 -11.24 -52.36
C LYS A 788 -52.83 -11.85 -52.70
N ALA A 789 -53.77 -11.82 -51.77
CA ALA A 789 -55.13 -12.32 -52.00
C ALA A 789 -55.82 -11.56 -53.15
N GLN A 790 -55.62 -10.24 -53.21
CA GLN A 790 -56.17 -9.41 -54.28
C GLN A 790 -55.57 -9.77 -55.65
N ARG A 791 -54.26 -10.05 -55.73
CA ARG A 791 -53.60 -10.54 -56.96
C ARG A 791 -54.16 -11.89 -57.40
N LEU A 792 -54.29 -12.84 -56.49
CA LEU A 792 -54.88 -14.16 -56.79
C LEU A 792 -56.34 -14.04 -57.25
N GLN A 793 -57.12 -13.11 -56.66
CA GLN A 793 -58.47 -12.83 -57.13
C GLN A 793 -58.47 -12.29 -58.57
N THR A 794 -57.58 -11.36 -58.90
CA THR A 794 -57.49 -10.84 -60.28
C THR A 794 -57.07 -11.91 -61.28
N GLU A 795 -56.15 -12.81 -60.92
CA GLU A 795 -55.76 -13.95 -61.76
C GLU A 795 -56.93 -14.92 -61.97
N LEU A 796 -57.70 -15.18 -60.91
CA LEU A 796 -58.88 -16.03 -60.98
C LEU A 796 -59.93 -15.42 -61.92
N ASP A 797 -60.24 -14.13 -61.78
CA ASP A 797 -61.21 -13.43 -62.63
C ASP A 797 -60.78 -13.43 -64.11
N VAL A 798 -59.50 -13.22 -64.39
CA VAL A 798 -58.92 -13.33 -65.75
C VAL A 798 -59.06 -14.75 -66.27
N SER A 799 -58.76 -15.77 -65.45
CA SER A 799 -58.90 -17.17 -65.86
C SER A 799 -60.36 -17.55 -66.14
N GLU A 800 -61.31 -17.07 -65.33
CA GLU A 800 -62.74 -17.30 -65.51
C GLU A 800 -63.23 -16.60 -66.80
N GLN A 801 -62.72 -15.40 -67.09
CA GLN A 801 -63.04 -14.68 -68.31
C GLN A 801 -62.49 -15.40 -69.55
N VAL A 802 -61.24 -15.87 -69.53
CA VAL A 802 -60.66 -16.70 -70.59
C VAL A 802 -61.50 -17.96 -70.82
N GLN A 803 -61.98 -18.59 -69.76
CA GLN A 803 -62.83 -19.77 -69.85
C GLN A 803 -64.21 -19.44 -70.48
N LYS A 804 -64.84 -18.32 -70.08
CA LYS A 804 -66.06 -17.81 -70.70
C LYS A 804 -65.88 -17.52 -72.19
N ASP A 805 -64.76 -16.94 -72.58
CA ASP A 805 -64.46 -16.61 -73.97
C ASP A 805 -64.18 -17.87 -74.81
N PHE A 806 -63.49 -18.87 -74.26
CA PHE A 806 -63.39 -20.20 -74.89
C PHE A 806 -64.77 -20.86 -75.10
N VAL A 807 -65.67 -20.76 -74.12
CA VAL A 807 -67.04 -21.28 -74.25
C VAL A 807 -67.81 -20.51 -75.33
N LYS A 808 -67.75 -19.17 -75.37
CA LYS A 808 -68.38 -18.37 -76.43
C LYS A 808 -67.81 -18.68 -77.81
N LEU A 809 -66.49 -18.83 -77.93
CA LEU A 809 -65.82 -19.16 -79.18
C LEU A 809 -66.26 -20.54 -79.67
N SER A 810 -66.29 -21.54 -78.79
CA SER A 810 -66.76 -22.89 -79.13
C SER A 810 -68.24 -22.92 -79.54
N GLN A 811 -69.12 -22.18 -78.85
CA GLN A 811 -70.53 -22.03 -79.25
C GLN A 811 -70.67 -21.34 -80.62
N THR A 812 -69.89 -20.28 -80.86
CA THR A 812 -69.90 -19.56 -82.15
C THR A 812 -69.45 -20.48 -83.28
N LEU A 813 -68.35 -21.23 -83.08
CA LEU A 813 -67.86 -22.20 -84.06
C LEU A 813 -68.91 -23.27 -84.38
N GLN A 814 -69.62 -23.75 -83.35
CA GLN A 814 -70.65 -24.78 -83.48
C GLN A 814 -71.87 -24.29 -84.27
N VAL A 815 -72.29 -23.04 -84.05
CA VAL A 815 -73.34 -22.39 -84.85
C VAL A 815 -72.92 -22.22 -86.32
N GLN A 816 -71.66 -21.86 -86.58
CA GLN A 816 -71.16 -21.70 -87.95
C GLN A 816 -71.08 -23.04 -88.70
N LEU A 817 -70.63 -24.11 -88.04
CA LEU A 817 -70.61 -25.44 -88.62
C LEU A 817 -72.02 -25.95 -88.97
N GLU A 818 -73.02 -25.64 -88.12
CA GLU A 818 -74.42 -26.02 -88.39
C GLU A 818 -75.01 -25.20 -89.55
N ARG A 819 -74.66 -23.92 -89.70
CA ARG A 819 -75.05 -23.10 -90.87
C ARG A 819 -74.44 -23.62 -92.17
N ILE A 820 -73.20 -24.09 -92.15
CA ILE A 820 -72.57 -24.73 -93.33
C ILE A 820 -73.30 -26.03 -93.69
N ARG A 821 -73.72 -26.82 -92.70
CA ARG A 821 -74.41 -28.09 -92.91
C ARG A 821 -75.79 -27.94 -93.58
N GLN A 822 -76.48 -26.83 -93.34
CA GLN A 822 -77.82 -26.55 -93.87
C GLN A 822 -77.83 -25.78 -95.20
N ALA A 823 -76.67 -25.56 -95.83
CA ALA A 823 -76.58 -24.77 -97.05
C ALA A 823 -76.77 -25.62 -98.31
N ASP A 824 -77.86 -25.37 -99.04
CA ASP A 824 -78.29 -26.17 -100.21
C ASP A 824 -77.53 -25.86 -101.52
N SER A 825 -76.53 -24.96 -101.51
CA SER A 825 -75.71 -24.66 -102.68
C SER A 825 -74.30 -24.16 -102.34
N LEU A 826 -73.35 -24.45 -103.23
CA LEU A 826 -71.92 -24.16 -103.06
C LEU A 826 -71.60 -22.66 -103.02
N ASP A 827 -72.38 -21.83 -103.73
CA ASP A 827 -72.25 -20.37 -103.67
C ASP A 827 -72.73 -19.79 -102.34
N ARG A 828 -73.69 -20.45 -101.67
CA ARG A 828 -74.18 -20.04 -100.34
C ARG A 828 -73.16 -20.35 -99.24
N ILE A 829 -72.44 -21.46 -99.36
CA ILE A 829 -71.32 -21.82 -98.47
C ILE A 829 -70.18 -20.80 -98.60
N LYS A 830 -69.87 -20.33 -99.83
CA LYS A 830 -68.87 -19.28 -100.06
C LYS A 830 -69.24 -17.94 -99.43
N ILE A 831 -70.52 -17.57 -99.42
CA ILE A 831 -70.99 -16.35 -98.73
C ILE A 831 -70.85 -16.51 -97.21
N ILE A 832 -71.25 -17.65 -96.65
CA ILE A 832 -71.13 -17.91 -95.20
C ILE A 832 -69.66 -17.91 -94.74
N LEU A 833 -68.74 -18.45 -95.55
CA LEU A 833 -67.30 -18.43 -95.27
C LEU A 833 -66.65 -17.05 -95.45
N ASN A 834 -67.17 -16.21 -96.36
CA ASN A 834 -66.68 -14.84 -96.56
C ASN A 834 -67.28 -13.84 -95.55
N ASP A 835 -68.48 -14.11 -95.01
CA ASP A 835 -69.10 -13.34 -93.92
C ASP A 835 -68.56 -13.74 -92.54
N THR A 836 -67.89 -14.91 -92.41
CA THR A 836 -67.08 -15.22 -91.24
C THR A 836 -65.79 -14.40 -91.23
N ASN A 837 -65.90 -13.14 -90.85
CA ASN A 837 -64.77 -12.37 -90.38
C ASN A 837 -64.30 -12.96 -89.04
N LEU A 838 -63.30 -13.84 -89.08
CA LEU A 838 -62.50 -14.27 -87.93
C LEU A 838 -61.60 -13.11 -87.41
N THR A 839 -62.14 -11.90 -87.29
CA THR A 839 -61.42 -10.71 -86.81
C THR A 839 -61.58 -10.47 -85.31
N ASP A 840 -62.22 -11.37 -84.58
CA ASP A 840 -62.34 -11.30 -83.11
C ASP A 840 -61.11 -11.89 -82.38
N ILE A 841 -59.91 -11.60 -82.89
CA ILE A 841 -58.62 -11.84 -82.19
C ILE A 841 -57.93 -10.51 -81.81
N ASN A 842 -58.41 -9.36 -82.31
CA ASN A 842 -57.80 -8.05 -82.05
C ASN A 842 -58.54 -7.16 -81.04
N GLN A 843 -59.30 -7.73 -80.10
CA GLN A 843 -59.93 -7.00 -78.98
C GLN A 843 -59.54 -7.55 -77.61
N LEU A 844 -58.27 -7.93 -77.43
CA LEU A 844 -57.69 -8.04 -76.09
C LEU A 844 -57.12 -6.66 -75.70
N PRO A 845 -57.49 -6.10 -74.53
CA PRO A 845 -56.81 -4.92 -74.02
C PRO A 845 -55.33 -5.26 -73.80
N GLU A 846 -54.44 -4.40 -74.26
CA GLU A 846 -53.06 -4.38 -73.80
C GLU A 846 -53.08 -4.27 -72.26
N THR A 847 -52.70 -5.34 -71.58
CA THR A 847 -52.28 -5.32 -70.17
C THR A 847 -50.78 -5.49 -70.11
#